data_AF-A0A4Z1D2P2-F1
#
_entry.id   AF-A0A4Z1D2P2-F1
#
_cell.length_a   1.000
_cell.length_b   1.000
_cell.length_c   1.000
_cell.angle_alpha   90.00
_cell.angle_beta   90.00
_cell.angle_gamma   90.00
#
_symmetry.space_group_name_H-M   'P 1'
#
loop_
_entity.id
_entity.type
_entity.pdbx_description
1 polymer ?
#
loop_
_entity_poly.entity_id
_entity_poly.type
_entity_poly.pdbx_seq_one_letter_code
_entity_poly.pdbx_strand_id
1 'polypeptide(L)'
;MGGGELYCDTCGLAPVVSPGAKPASGPVGSVGSAPTGINGGATRSSSQSARSRRSVSGRLSRSLSGKSGGRSVSVRGSGSASGSSGRGRLGAGLVVVPQVPRPDPRAMVLDNPEVPERKRYCSRADCGAPVGRARGERPGRTEGFCTKCGHPYSFVPKLRAGDIVHGQYEVAGCLAHGGLGWIYLAVDRAVSDRWVVLKGLLDTGDQDAMAAAISERRFLAEIEHAGIVRIYNFVEHLDQRTGSLDGYIVMEYVGGKSLKEIANGRRTPDGRRDPLPVEQACAYGIEALEALGHLHSRNLLYCDFKVDNAIQTEDQLKLIDMGAVRRMDDEESAIYGTVGYQAPEVADIGPSAASDLYTVGRTLAVLTFDFQGYTTVYADSLPDPDTIEVFRRYESFYRFLVRATDPDPARRFASAQEMADQLTGVLREVVSLSTGQARPALSTLFGSELRVTDTELFPALDGEVSRLGARALPGPGRPPAPPPALVRPVDAPAAALALPVPLVDPNDPDAGFLAGLAASAPGELIGALEAAPGQGVETRLRRVRAWLEHGDREAALATLARLDEERPDDWRVVWYRGVSALVTGDFESAALAFDAIYDAFPGEAAPKLALGLCAEVLGQLDNAAEYYRLVWATDPSFVSAAFGLARVRLAGGDRAGAVRTLESVPESSIHYTAARVAAVRARLRQRTAAAGDVPFLDDLTAAAGQVEALDAYGLDPARRERLSAEVLGCALDWILSRGQDTARPVTGGRMLLGSGLDERGLRFGLERAYRTLARLAPGGEERINLVERANRYRPRTWV
;
A
#
# COMPACT_ATOMS: atom_id res chain seq x y z
N MET A 1 -8.72 55.49 18.38
CA MET A 1 -7.97 54.62 17.46
C MET A 1 -7.52 53.38 18.24
N GLY A 2 -8.32 52.32 18.29
CA GLY A 2 -8.11 51.21 19.24
C GLY A 2 -8.55 49.86 18.68
N GLY A 3 -8.16 49.57 17.43
CA GLY A 3 -8.51 48.33 16.71
C GLY A 3 -7.38 47.31 16.59
N GLY A 4 -6.33 47.37 17.42
CA GLY A 4 -5.20 46.42 17.37
C GLY A 4 -4.27 46.58 16.15
N GLU A 5 -4.30 47.71 15.45
CA GLU A 5 -3.43 48.00 14.29
C GLU A 5 -2.10 48.60 14.75
N LEU A 6 -0.99 47.96 14.35
CA LEU A 6 0.38 48.33 14.71
C LEU A 6 1.04 49.26 13.69
N TYR A 7 0.56 49.25 12.44
CA TYR A 7 1.13 50.02 11.32
C TYR A 7 0.03 50.67 10.47
N CYS A 8 0.32 51.83 9.88
CA CYS A 8 -0.54 52.50 8.91
C CYS A 8 -0.63 51.70 7.60
N ASP A 9 -1.84 51.42 7.13
CA ASP A 9 -2.09 50.70 5.87
C ASP A 9 -1.69 51.46 4.60
N THR A 10 -1.34 52.75 4.74
CA THR A 10 -1.03 53.67 3.65
C THR A 10 0.46 53.94 3.52
N CYS A 11 1.14 54.23 4.63
CA CYS A 11 2.56 54.61 4.62
C CYS A 11 3.47 53.61 5.35
N GLY A 12 2.92 52.52 5.91
CA GLY A 12 3.70 51.50 6.61
C GLY A 12 4.35 51.95 7.91
N LEU A 13 4.15 53.21 8.33
CA LEU A 13 4.71 53.75 9.57
C LEU A 13 3.91 53.27 10.78
N ALA A 14 4.62 52.90 11.84
CA ALA A 14 4.02 52.69 13.16
C ALA A 14 3.44 54.02 13.69
N PRO A 15 2.36 54.00 14.48
CA PRO A 15 1.80 55.22 15.06
C PRO A 15 2.84 55.92 15.92
N VAL A 16 3.10 57.19 15.62
CA VAL A 16 3.99 58.05 16.42
C VAL A 16 3.33 58.27 17.77
N VAL A 17 3.88 57.67 18.83
CA VAL A 17 3.47 57.98 20.20
C VAL A 17 4.15 59.30 20.58
N SER A 18 3.43 60.41 20.54
CA SER A 18 3.96 61.70 20.99
C SER A 18 4.41 61.60 22.46
N PRO A 19 5.63 62.07 22.84
CA PRO A 19 6.16 61.94 24.21
C PRO A 19 5.48 62.86 25.25
N GLY A 20 4.21 63.25 25.07
CA GLY A 20 3.52 64.22 25.91
C GLY A 20 2.05 63.96 26.25
N ALA A 21 1.44 62.87 25.79
CA ALA A 21 0.05 62.56 26.13
C ALA A 21 -0.01 61.70 27.41
N LYS A 22 -0.46 62.30 28.52
CA LYS A 22 -0.75 61.60 29.78
C LYS A 22 -1.74 60.46 29.54
N PRO A 23 -1.49 59.23 30.02
CA PRO A 23 -2.53 58.23 30.13
C PRO A 23 -3.49 58.67 31.24
N ALA A 24 -4.79 58.72 30.95
CA ALA A 24 -5.80 58.73 31.99
C ALA A 24 -5.64 57.44 32.81
N SER A 25 -5.39 57.62 34.10
CA SER A 25 -5.02 56.59 35.06
C SER A 25 -6.21 55.80 35.59
N GLY A 26 -6.06 54.47 35.61
CA GLY A 26 -6.47 53.60 36.73
C GLY A 26 -7.02 52.22 36.34
N PRO A 27 -6.81 51.15 37.16
CA PRO A 27 -5.60 50.76 37.91
C PRO A 27 -5.09 49.35 37.51
N VAL A 28 -3.80 49.18 37.22
CA VAL A 28 -2.72 48.65 38.07
C VAL A 28 -2.81 47.16 38.43
N GLY A 29 -1.83 46.42 37.91
CA GLY A 29 -1.41 45.09 38.33
C GLY A 29 -0.12 44.64 37.62
N SER A 30 0.90 45.51 37.60
CA SER A 30 2.25 45.18 37.13
C SER A 30 3.12 44.81 38.32
N VAL A 31 3.82 43.69 38.24
CA VAL A 31 5.23 43.62 38.67
C VAL A 31 5.99 42.86 37.60
N GLY A 32 6.85 43.56 36.86
CA GLY A 32 7.82 42.97 35.95
C GLY A 32 9.15 42.69 36.62
N SER A 33 10.03 41.96 35.93
CA SER A 33 11.48 42.19 35.92
C SER A 33 12.13 41.37 34.80
N ALA A 34 13.01 42.03 34.04
CA ALA A 34 14.01 41.43 33.16
C ALA A 34 15.35 41.22 33.94
N PRO A 35 16.50 40.90 33.31
CA PRO A 35 17.18 39.62 33.46
C PRO A 35 18.53 39.71 34.21
N THR A 36 18.88 38.68 34.98
CA THR A 36 20.27 38.40 35.39
C THR A 36 20.48 36.90 35.60
N GLY A 37 21.57 36.38 35.06
CA GLY A 37 21.95 34.97 35.22
C GLY A 37 22.44 34.62 36.62
N ILE A 38 22.34 33.33 36.97
CA ILE A 38 23.37 32.46 37.56
C ILE A 38 22.69 31.12 37.95
N ASN A 39 23.37 30.03 37.57
CA ASN A 39 23.28 28.63 38.00
C ASN A 39 22.30 28.25 39.13
N GLY A 40 21.50 27.21 38.87
CA GLY A 40 20.82 26.44 39.91
C GLY A 40 19.88 25.40 39.31
N GLY A 41 20.35 24.17 39.18
CA GLY A 41 19.54 23.04 38.72
C GLY A 41 18.36 22.77 39.66
N ALA A 42 17.17 22.65 39.08
CA ALA A 42 16.06 21.90 39.66
C ALA A 42 15.09 21.50 38.55
N THR A 43 15.14 20.23 38.23
CA THR A 43 14.19 19.44 37.46
C THR A 43 12.74 19.79 37.83
N ARG A 44 11.99 20.35 36.87
CA ARG A 44 10.53 20.39 36.91
C ARG A 44 9.98 19.68 35.68
N SER A 45 9.72 18.41 35.91
CA SER A 45 8.95 17.48 35.10
C SER A 45 7.54 18.02 34.87
N SER A 46 7.30 18.64 33.71
CA SER A 46 5.97 18.82 33.15
C SER A 46 5.54 17.51 32.46
N SER A 47 4.88 16.67 33.24
CA SER A 47 4.19 15.47 32.79
C SER A 47 2.88 15.83 32.05
N GLN A 48 2.99 16.49 30.91
CA GLN A 48 1.95 16.36 29.89
C GLN A 48 2.27 15.13 29.06
N SER A 49 1.68 14.02 29.49
CA SER A 49 1.66 12.78 28.73
C SER A 49 0.88 13.00 27.43
N ALA A 50 1.58 13.48 26.41
CA ALA A 50 1.22 13.26 25.02
C ALA A 50 1.30 11.74 24.78
N ARG A 51 0.27 11.01 25.21
CA ARG A 51 -0.01 9.68 24.67
C ARG A 51 -0.45 9.91 23.23
N SER A 52 0.52 10.08 22.34
CA SER A 52 0.37 9.77 20.93
C SER A 52 -0.23 8.37 20.87
N ARG A 53 -1.50 8.27 20.43
CA ARG A 53 -2.14 6.99 20.16
C ARG A 53 -1.49 6.43 18.89
N ARG A 54 -0.33 5.82 19.06
CA ARG A 54 0.33 5.01 18.04
C ARG A 54 -0.61 3.86 17.72
N SER A 55 -1.30 3.92 16.58
CA SER A 55 -2.04 2.77 16.05
C SER A 55 -1.27 2.24 14.85
N VAL A 56 -0.23 1.46 15.13
CA VAL A 56 0.18 0.42 14.20
C VAL A 56 0.17 -0.88 14.98
N SER A 57 -1.04 -1.40 15.07
CA SER A 57 -1.27 -2.81 15.28
C SER A 57 -2.19 -3.22 14.15
N GLY A 58 -1.67 -4.03 13.22
CA GLY A 58 -2.48 -4.74 12.24
C GLY A 58 -3.71 -5.41 12.84
N ARG A 59 -4.61 -5.89 11.97
CA ARG A 59 -5.83 -6.61 12.42
C ARG A 59 -5.49 -7.75 13.38
N LEU A 60 -4.36 -8.44 13.14
CA LEU A 60 -3.82 -9.47 14.01
C LEU A 60 -3.30 -8.94 15.34
N SER A 61 -2.39 -7.97 15.36
CA SER A 61 -1.77 -7.49 16.61
C SER A 61 -2.76 -6.74 17.51
N ARG A 62 -3.84 -6.14 16.98
CA ARG A 62 -4.94 -5.57 17.79
C ARG A 62 -5.69 -6.60 18.64
N SER A 63 -5.67 -7.87 18.23
CA SER A 63 -6.35 -8.96 18.91
C SER A 63 -5.47 -9.72 19.90
N LEU A 64 -4.15 -9.47 19.88
CA LEU A 64 -3.19 -10.10 20.77
C LEU A 64 -3.02 -9.27 22.05
N SER A 65 -3.05 -9.93 23.22
CA SER A 65 -2.93 -9.29 24.54
C SER A 65 -1.49 -8.89 24.94
N GLY A 66 -0.52 -9.02 24.04
CA GLY A 66 0.88 -8.69 24.27
C GLY A 66 1.21 -7.20 24.13
N LYS A 67 2.22 -6.71 24.86
CA LYS A 67 2.81 -5.39 24.60
C LYS A 67 3.44 -5.43 23.20
N SER A 68 2.89 -4.68 22.24
CA SER A 68 3.55 -4.43 20.95
C SER A 68 4.91 -3.78 21.21
N GLY A 69 5.99 -4.58 21.15
CA GLY A 69 7.35 -4.07 21.22
C GLY A 69 7.56 -3.17 20.02
N GLY A 70 7.57 -1.85 20.22
CA GLY A 70 7.72 -0.85 19.17
C GLY A 70 9.14 -0.77 18.61
N ARG A 71 9.75 -1.92 18.28
CA ARG A 71 11.03 -1.99 17.58
C ARG A 71 10.79 -1.57 16.13
N SER A 72 11.37 -0.43 15.77
CA SER A 72 11.42 0.04 14.39
C SER A 72 12.27 -0.90 13.57
N VAL A 73 11.77 -1.26 12.40
CA VAL A 73 12.54 -1.98 11.39
C VAL A 73 13.15 -0.91 10.48
N SER A 74 14.47 -0.88 10.31
CA SER A 74 15.11 0.09 9.41
C SER A 74 15.51 -0.58 8.10
N VAL A 75 15.15 0.07 6.99
CA VAL A 75 15.47 -0.41 5.65
C VAL A 75 16.75 0.29 5.20
N ARG A 76 17.91 -0.11 5.76
CA ARG A 76 19.21 0.28 5.16
C ARG A 76 19.58 -0.75 4.10
N GLY A 77 18.90 -0.67 2.96
CA GLY A 77 19.30 -1.34 1.72
C GLY A 77 19.89 -0.30 0.77
N SER A 78 21.13 -0.50 0.33
CA SER A 78 21.77 0.31 -0.72
C SER A 78 21.21 -0.11 -2.09
N GLY A 79 20.06 0.44 -2.47
CA GLY A 79 19.52 0.27 -3.82
C GLY A 79 20.37 1.03 -4.84
N SER A 80 20.91 0.32 -5.82
CA SER A 80 21.45 0.94 -7.03
C SER A 80 20.29 1.36 -7.94
N ALA A 81 20.40 2.55 -8.53
CA ALA A 81 19.41 3.09 -9.45
C ALA A 81 19.34 2.23 -10.71
N SER A 82 18.34 1.35 -10.81
CA SER A 82 17.99 0.73 -12.09
C SER A 82 17.16 1.72 -12.90
N GLY A 83 17.68 2.10 -14.07
CA GLY A 83 17.08 3.12 -14.92
C GLY A 83 15.70 2.69 -15.43
N SER A 84 14.69 3.53 -15.23
CA SER A 84 13.37 3.31 -15.84
C SER A 84 13.45 3.56 -17.34
N SER A 85 13.10 2.54 -18.12
CA SER A 85 12.94 2.68 -19.57
C SER A 85 11.63 3.41 -19.84
N GLY A 86 11.75 4.60 -20.43
CA GLY A 86 10.64 5.52 -20.64
C GLY A 86 9.51 4.97 -21.51
N ARG A 87 8.28 5.28 -21.08
CA ARG A 87 7.19 5.81 -21.90
C ARG A 87 6.10 6.32 -20.96
N GLY A 88 5.85 7.63 -21.01
CA GLY A 88 4.90 8.34 -20.15
C GLY A 88 3.51 7.74 -20.23
N ARG A 89 3.14 6.97 -19.21
CA ARG A 89 1.76 6.57 -18.95
C ARG A 89 1.53 6.65 -17.45
N LEU A 90 0.86 7.72 -17.03
CA LEU A 90 0.26 7.83 -15.70
C LEU A 90 -0.37 6.49 -15.29
N GLY A 91 0.12 5.95 -14.17
CA GLY A 91 -0.37 4.70 -13.60
C GLY A 91 0.34 3.43 -14.08
N ALA A 92 1.52 3.52 -14.70
CA ALA A 92 2.39 2.37 -15.03
C ALA A 92 1.68 1.26 -15.85
N GLY A 93 0.65 1.63 -16.62
CA GLY A 93 -0.22 0.68 -17.35
C GLY A 93 -1.20 -0.13 -16.49
N LEU A 94 -1.25 0.12 -15.17
CA LEU A 94 -2.19 -0.51 -14.23
C LEU A 94 -3.51 0.27 -14.10
N VAL A 95 -3.47 1.59 -14.30
CA VAL A 95 -4.61 2.49 -14.14
C VAL A 95 -4.80 3.33 -15.40
N VAL A 96 -6.05 3.49 -15.82
CA VAL A 96 -6.40 4.48 -16.84
C VAL A 96 -6.75 5.79 -16.14
N VAL A 97 -5.83 6.74 -16.17
CA VAL A 97 -6.09 8.10 -15.67
C VAL A 97 -6.73 8.92 -16.79
N PRO A 98 -7.89 9.56 -16.57
CA PRO A 98 -8.52 10.42 -17.58
C PRO A 98 -7.55 11.51 -18.05
N GLN A 99 -7.36 11.63 -19.36
CA GLN A 99 -6.47 12.64 -19.91
C GLN A 99 -7.01 14.05 -19.65
N VAL A 100 -6.09 14.96 -19.33
CA VAL A 100 -6.39 16.39 -19.23
C VAL A 100 -5.90 17.07 -20.51
N PRO A 101 -6.79 17.60 -21.37
CA PRO A 101 -6.37 18.27 -22.59
C PRO A 101 -5.46 19.45 -22.27
N ARG A 102 -4.45 19.67 -23.13
CA ARG A 102 -3.63 20.88 -23.06
C ARG A 102 -4.39 22.03 -23.72
N PRO A 103 -4.85 23.04 -22.96
CA PRO A 103 -5.56 24.19 -23.54
C PRO A 103 -4.61 25.04 -24.39
N ASP A 104 -5.19 25.81 -25.32
CA ASP A 104 -4.44 26.89 -25.98
C ASP A 104 -3.90 27.86 -24.91
N PRO A 105 -2.57 28.10 -24.85
CA PRO A 105 -1.97 28.98 -23.86
C PRO A 105 -2.65 30.37 -23.81
N ARG A 106 -3.03 30.93 -24.96
CA ARG A 106 -3.69 32.25 -25.01
C ARG A 106 -5.04 32.26 -24.30
N ALA A 107 -5.80 31.17 -24.41
CA ALA A 107 -7.10 31.04 -23.77
C ALA A 107 -6.99 30.95 -22.23
N MET A 108 -5.79 30.75 -21.69
CA MET A 108 -5.53 30.70 -20.25
C MET A 108 -5.15 32.05 -19.65
N VAL A 109 -4.97 33.08 -20.47
CA VAL A 109 -4.77 34.44 -19.98
C VAL A 109 -6.07 34.95 -19.35
N LEU A 110 -5.97 35.50 -18.14
CA LEU A 110 -7.11 36.05 -17.41
C LEU A 110 -7.62 37.33 -18.09
N ASP A 111 -8.91 37.37 -18.40
CA ASP A 111 -9.57 38.57 -18.96
C ASP A 111 -9.50 39.76 -18.00
N ASN A 112 -9.67 39.51 -16.70
CA ASN A 112 -9.58 40.51 -15.64
C ASN A 112 -8.68 40.01 -14.50
N PRO A 113 -7.37 40.33 -14.52
CA PRO A 113 -6.42 39.89 -13.51
C PRO A 113 -6.61 40.66 -12.19
N GLU A 114 -7.51 40.15 -11.35
CA GLU A 114 -7.77 40.68 -10.01
C GLU A 114 -7.64 39.60 -8.94
N VAL A 115 -7.00 39.93 -7.81
CA VAL A 115 -7.01 39.08 -6.61
C VAL A 115 -8.25 39.40 -5.78
N PRO A 116 -9.20 38.46 -5.60
CA PRO A 116 -10.38 38.69 -4.77
C PRO A 116 -9.98 38.99 -3.32
N GLU A 117 -10.70 39.88 -2.64
CA GLU A 117 -10.36 40.27 -1.26
C GLU A 117 -10.15 39.08 -0.31
N ARG A 118 -11.01 38.06 -0.40
CA ARG A 118 -10.88 36.85 0.43
C ARG A 118 -9.55 36.09 0.27
N LYS A 119 -8.80 36.33 -0.81
CA LYS A 119 -7.50 35.72 -1.11
C LYS A 119 -6.30 36.64 -0.84
N ARG A 120 -6.51 37.86 -0.35
CA ARG A 120 -5.43 38.83 -0.11
C ARG A 120 -4.79 38.58 1.26
N TYR A 121 -3.56 38.10 1.32
CA TYR A 121 -2.85 37.87 2.60
C TYR A 121 -1.46 38.46 2.54
N CYS A 122 -0.93 38.87 3.69
CA CYS A 122 0.43 39.35 3.81
C CYS A 122 1.41 38.24 3.37
N SER A 123 2.27 38.55 2.39
CA SER A 123 3.28 37.63 1.83
C SER A 123 4.42 37.31 2.81
N ARG A 124 4.62 38.14 3.84
CA ARG A 124 5.62 37.90 4.88
C ARG A 124 5.31 36.62 5.66
N ALA A 125 6.25 35.67 5.64
CA ALA A 125 6.07 34.30 6.12
C ALA A 125 5.67 34.19 7.61
N ASP A 126 6.21 35.07 8.47
CA ASP A 126 5.92 35.14 9.91
C ASP A 126 4.58 35.86 10.23
N CYS A 127 3.91 36.44 9.23
CA CYS A 127 2.75 37.30 9.45
C CYS A 127 1.43 36.66 9.00
N GLY A 128 1.30 36.34 7.70
CA GLY A 128 0.12 35.73 7.08
C GLY A 128 -1.23 36.46 7.30
N ALA A 129 -1.22 37.72 7.76
CA ALA A 129 -2.45 38.42 8.14
C ALA A 129 -3.32 38.76 6.92
N PRO A 130 -4.66 38.79 7.06
CA PRO A 130 -5.54 39.37 6.04
C PRO A 130 -5.18 40.84 5.77
N VAL A 131 -4.96 41.20 4.51
CA VAL A 131 -4.60 42.58 4.09
C VAL A 131 -5.49 43.06 2.96
N GLY A 132 -5.66 44.37 2.81
CA GLY A 132 -6.47 44.92 1.71
C GLY A 132 -7.93 44.46 1.75
N ARG A 133 -8.52 44.33 2.94
CA ARG A 133 -9.95 44.02 3.17
C ARG A 133 -10.78 45.30 3.21
N ALA A 134 -12.02 45.23 2.72
CA ALA A 134 -12.99 46.30 2.87
C ALA A 134 -13.27 46.62 4.34
N ARG A 135 -13.54 47.90 4.61
CA ARG A 135 -13.94 48.40 5.94
C ARG A 135 -15.11 49.35 5.80
N GLY A 136 -16.29 48.93 6.28
CA GLY A 136 -17.53 49.68 6.08
C GLY A 136 -17.81 49.87 4.58
N GLU A 137 -17.98 51.11 4.15
CA GLU A 137 -18.19 51.44 2.73
C GLU A 137 -16.90 51.57 1.90
N ARG A 138 -15.72 51.48 2.52
CA ARG A 138 -14.45 51.60 1.81
C ARG A 138 -14.01 50.24 1.25
N PRO A 139 -13.81 50.11 -0.08
CA PRO A 139 -13.32 48.88 -0.67
C PRO A 139 -11.90 48.55 -0.19
N GLY A 140 -11.57 47.27 -0.16
CA GLY A 140 -10.24 46.81 0.21
C GLY A 140 -9.20 47.25 -0.81
N ARG A 141 -8.11 47.85 -0.35
CA ARG A 141 -7.02 48.29 -1.24
C ARG A 141 -6.32 47.10 -1.89
N THR A 142 -5.87 47.30 -3.13
CA THR A 142 -5.05 46.34 -3.87
C THR A 142 -3.57 46.52 -3.59
N GLU A 143 -3.16 47.66 -3.04
CA GLU A 143 -1.77 47.95 -2.65
C GLU A 143 -1.74 48.71 -1.31
N GLY A 144 -0.68 48.52 -0.54
CA GLY A 144 -0.47 49.22 0.72
C GLY A 144 0.50 48.49 1.63
N PHE A 145 0.34 48.68 2.94
CA PHE A 145 1.18 48.04 3.95
C PHE A 145 0.35 47.19 4.91
N CYS A 146 0.89 46.04 5.32
CA CYS A 146 0.24 45.18 6.29
C CYS A 146 0.12 45.90 7.64
N THR A 147 -1.10 46.05 8.17
CA THR A 147 -1.35 46.75 9.43
C THR A 147 -0.81 46.01 10.66
N LYS A 148 -0.42 44.73 10.51
CA LYS A 148 0.14 43.90 11.56
C LYS A 148 1.67 43.97 11.63
N CYS A 149 2.37 43.98 10.48
CA CYS A 149 3.83 43.90 10.43
C CYS A 149 4.54 44.99 9.61
N GLY A 150 3.79 45.88 8.96
CA GLY A 150 4.32 46.95 8.12
C GLY A 150 4.87 46.50 6.77
N HIS A 151 4.80 45.21 6.42
CA HIS A 151 5.31 44.71 5.13
C HIS A 151 4.47 45.24 3.96
N PRO A 152 5.09 45.76 2.88
CA PRO A 152 4.36 46.20 1.69
C PRO A 152 3.66 45.02 1.02
N TYR A 153 2.49 45.27 0.43
CA TYR A 153 1.80 44.32 -0.43
C TYR A 153 1.32 45.02 -1.70
N SER A 154 1.35 44.30 -2.82
CA SER A 154 0.69 44.68 -4.06
C SER A 154 0.04 43.46 -4.69
N PHE A 155 -1.24 43.60 -5.04
CA PHE A 155 -2.03 42.61 -5.76
C PHE A 155 -2.27 43.03 -7.22
N VAL A 156 -1.57 44.06 -7.69
CA VAL A 156 -1.67 44.58 -9.06
C VAL A 156 -0.61 43.89 -9.95
N PRO A 157 -0.95 43.48 -11.18
CA PRO A 157 0.04 42.98 -12.13
C PRO A 157 1.16 44.00 -12.37
N LYS A 158 2.41 43.56 -12.22
CA LYS A 158 3.61 44.35 -12.51
C LYS A 158 3.93 44.40 -14.00
N LEU A 159 3.64 43.31 -14.72
CA LEU A 159 3.77 43.23 -16.18
C LEU A 159 2.39 43.28 -16.84
N ARG A 160 2.33 43.89 -18.03
CA ARG A 160 1.14 44.05 -18.85
C ARG A 160 1.32 43.38 -20.20
N ALA A 161 0.20 43.07 -20.85
CA ALA A 161 0.22 42.55 -22.21
C ALA A 161 0.94 43.53 -23.15
N GLY A 162 1.88 43.02 -23.94
CA GLY A 162 2.74 43.79 -24.85
C GLY A 162 4.09 44.21 -24.27
N ASP A 163 4.31 44.09 -22.95
CA ASP A 163 5.62 44.36 -22.36
C ASP A 163 6.67 43.36 -22.89
N ILE A 164 7.87 43.85 -23.19
CA ILE A 164 8.99 43.00 -23.62
C ILE A 164 10.02 42.92 -22.49
N VAL A 165 10.03 41.80 -21.78
CA VAL A 165 10.96 41.54 -20.69
C VAL A 165 12.31 41.09 -21.26
N HIS A 166 13.40 41.72 -20.79
CA HIS A 166 14.78 41.46 -21.23
C HIS A 166 14.95 41.51 -22.77
N GLY A 167 14.13 42.31 -23.47
CA GLY A 167 14.17 42.38 -24.93
C GLY A 167 13.84 41.06 -25.66
N GLN A 168 13.34 40.05 -24.96
CA GLN A 168 13.17 38.68 -25.49
C GLN A 168 11.76 38.12 -25.27
N TYR A 169 11.16 38.36 -24.11
CA TYR A 169 9.90 37.73 -23.73
C TYR A 169 8.75 38.73 -23.82
N GLU A 170 7.88 38.54 -24.80
CA GLU A 170 6.71 39.39 -24.99
C GLU A 170 5.54 38.88 -24.15
N VAL A 171 5.11 39.66 -23.16
CA VAL A 171 4.07 39.28 -22.21
C VAL A 171 2.71 39.27 -22.90
N ALA A 172 1.98 38.16 -22.78
CA ALA A 172 0.61 38.04 -23.27
C ALA A 172 -0.42 38.43 -22.18
N GLY A 173 -0.10 38.21 -20.91
CA GLY A 173 -0.93 38.60 -19.77
C GLY A 173 -0.75 37.68 -18.57
N CYS A 174 -1.62 37.80 -17.57
CA CYS A 174 -1.55 37.02 -16.33
C CYS A 174 -2.28 35.68 -16.47
N LEU A 175 -1.69 34.62 -15.93
CA LEU A 175 -2.31 33.28 -15.83
C LEU A 175 -2.93 33.05 -14.45
N ALA A 176 -2.19 33.43 -13.40
CA ALA A 176 -2.57 33.14 -12.01
C ALA A 176 -1.87 34.09 -11.04
N HIS A 177 -2.32 34.09 -9.79
CA HIS A 177 -1.67 34.78 -8.68
C HIS A 177 -1.36 33.78 -7.55
N GLY A 178 -0.10 33.73 -7.11
CA GLY A 178 0.41 32.86 -6.06
C GLY A 178 1.05 33.61 -4.89
N GLY A 179 1.79 32.90 -4.04
CA GLY A 179 2.46 33.48 -2.86
C GLY A 179 3.59 34.48 -3.20
N LEU A 180 4.20 34.35 -4.38
CA LEU A 180 5.25 35.23 -4.91
C LEU A 180 4.71 36.28 -5.89
N GLY A 181 3.39 36.47 -5.94
CA GLY A 181 2.73 37.42 -6.82
C GLY A 181 2.17 36.80 -8.10
N TRP A 182 2.04 37.61 -9.14
CA TRP A 182 1.47 37.24 -10.43
C TRP A 182 2.39 36.33 -11.25
N ILE A 183 1.77 35.40 -11.96
CA ILE A 183 2.38 34.48 -12.92
C ILE A 183 1.91 34.92 -14.31
N TYR A 184 2.84 35.13 -15.22
CA TYR A 184 2.58 35.70 -16.54
C TYR A 184 2.85 34.69 -17.65
N LEU A 185 2.04 34.72 -18.70
CA LEU A 185 2.32 34.05 -19.96
C LEU A 185 3.09 35.00 -20.86
N ALA A 186 4.12 34.49 -21.56
CA ALA A 186 4.82 35.24 -22.59
C ALA A 186 5.24 34.36 -23.77
N VAL A 187 5.62 35.02 -24.85
CA VAL A 187 6.23 34.40 -26.03
C VAL A 187 7.73 34.68 -26.01
N ASP A 188 8.54 33.63 -26.07
CA ASP A 188 9.99 33.73 -26.23
C ASP A 188 10.33 33.98 -27.70
N ARG A 189 10.59 35.25 -28.04
CA ARG A 189 10.87 35.70 -29.40
C ARG A 189 12.21 35.20 -29.95
N ALA A 190 13.13 34.76 -29.09
CA ALA A 190 14.44 34.26 -29.53
C ALA A 190 14.40 32.78 -29.91
N VAL A 191 13.39 32.02 -29.45
CA VAL A 191 13.32 30.56 -29.63
C VAL A 191 11.96 30.15 -30.19
N SER A 192 11.82 30.25 -31.52
CA SER A 192 10.65 29.74 -32.27
C SER A 192 9.28 30.21 -31.76
N ASP A 193 9.19 31.41 -31.19
CA ASP A 193 7.95 31.96 -30.60
C ASP A 193 7.24 30.99 -29.63
N ARG A 194 8.03 30.21 -28.86
CA ARG A 194 7.46 29.26 -27.90
C ARG A 194 6.82 29.98 -26.71
N TRP A 195 5.80 29.36 -26.13
CA TRP A 195 5.17 29.83 -24.90
C TRP A 195 6.03 29.54 -23.66
N VAL A 196 6.19 30.56 -22.83
CA VAL A 196 6.92 30.49 -21.55
C VAL A 196 6.10 31.15 -20.45
N VAL A 197 6.46 30.84 -19.21
CA VAL A 197 5.89 31.46 -18.02
C VAL A 197 6.94 32.30 -17.31
N LEU A 198 6.57 33.51 -16.89
CA LEU A 198 7.39 34.36 -16.03
C LEU A 198 6.78 34.41 -14.63
N LYS A 199 7.60 34.19 -13.61
CA LYS A 199 7.22 34.31 -12.20
C LYS A 199 8.22 35.23 -11.50
N GLY A 200 7.73 36.20 -10.74
CA GLY A 200 8.58 37.12 -9.99
C GLY A 200 9.39 36.38 -8.90
N LEU A 201 10.67 36.73 -8.77
CA LEU A 201 11.48 36.42 -7.61
C LEU A 201 11.21 37.47 -6.53
N LEU A 202 11.36 37.13 -5.24
CA LEU A 202 11.00 38.00 -4.12
C LEU A 202 11.61 39.42 -4.27
N ASP A 203 10.83 40.41 -3.84
CA ASP A 203 11.15 41.83 -3.85
C ASP A 203 12.32 42.11 -2.88
N THR A 204 13.57 41.99 -3.35
CA THR A 204 14.75 42.23 -2.51
C THR A 204 15.07 43.72 -2.36
N GLY A 205 14.50 44.61 -3.18
CA GLY A 205 14.76 46.06 -3.17
C GLY A 205 16.22 46.49 -3.40
N ASP A 206 17.14 45.53 -3.43
CA ASP A 206 18.59 45.65 -3.52
C ASP A 206 19.09 44.77 -4.67
N GLN A 207 19.89 45.37 -5.56
CA GLN A 207 20.46 44.72 -6.74
C GLN A 207 21.48 43.64 -6.38
N ASP A 208 22.26 43.84 -5.32
CA ASP A 208 23.27 42.86 -4.89
C ASP A 208 22.59 41.60 -4.31
N ALA A 209 21.50 41.80 -3.55
CA ALA A 209 20.68 40.71 -3.03
C ALA A 209 19.95 39.93 -4.14
N MET A 210 19.51 40.61 -5.20
CA MET A 210 18.89 39.96 -6.36
C MET A 210 19.91 39.14 -7.16
N ALA A 211 21.09 39.69 -7.42
CA ALA A 211 22.17 38.99 -8.12
C ALA A 211 22.65 37.76 -7.34
N ALA A 212 22.73 37.85 -6.01
CA ALA A 212 23.00 36.70 -5.14
C ALA A 212 21.90 35.64 -5.24
N ALA A 213 20.62 36.03 -5.15
CA ALA A 213 19.48 35.12 -5.27
C ALA A 213 19.40 34.40 -6.63
N ILE A 214 19.73 35.10 -7.72
CA ILE A 214 19.82 34.50 -9.06
C ILE A 214 20.99 33.53 -9.12
N SER A 215 22.17 33.93 -8.63
CA SER A 215 23.37 33.08 -8.62
C SER A 215 23.15 31.79 -7.81
N GLU A 216 22.47 31.89 -6.67
CA GLU A 216 22.12 30.76 -5.81
C GLU A 216 21.14 29.78 -6.50
N ARG A 217 20.31 30.25 -7.43
CA ARG A 217 19.27 29.45 -8.11
C ARG A 217 19.66 28.97 -9.51
N ARG A 218 20.86 29.30 -10.00
CA ARG A 218 21.32 28.90 -11.36
C ARG A 218 21.30 27.39 -11.58
N PHE A 219 21.56 26.59 -10.54
CA PHE A 219 21.54 25.12 -10.63
C PHE A 219 20.16 24.58 -11.07
N LEU A 220 19.07 25.33 -10.87
CA LEU A 220 17.73 24.92 -11.30
C LEU A 220 17.60 24.82 -12.82
N ALA A 221 18.41 25.56 -13.57
CA ALA A 221 18.43 25.50 -15.04
C ALA A 221 19.10 24.22 -15.57
N GLU A 222 19.88 23.52 -14.74
CA GLU A 222 20.55 22.24 -15.10
C GLU A 222 19.64 21.02 -14.89
N ILE A 223 18.45 21.21 -14.29
CA ILE A 223 17.52 20.12 -14.00
C ILE A 223 16.73 19.77 -15.24
N GLU A 224 16.94 18.56 -15.75
CA GLU A 224 16.20 18.01 -16.89
C GLU A 224 15.52 16.69 -16.53
N HIS A 225 14.19 16.75 -16.37
CA HIS A 225 13.36 15.57 -16.12
C HIS A 225 11.98 15.74 -16.75
N ALA A 226 11.34 14.66 -17.19
CA ALA A 226 10.03 14.72 -17.84
C ALA A 226 8.94 15.26 -16.90
N GLY A 227 8.96 14.79 -15.65
CA GLY A 227 8.01 15.18 -14.60
C GLY A 227 8.37 16.48 -13.84
N ILE A 228 9.35 17.26 -14.28
CA ILE A 228 9.73 18.54 -13.65
C ILE A 228 9.65 19.65 -14.70
N VAL A 229 9.13 20.81 -14.31
CA VAL A 229 9.10 22.00 -15.16
C VAL A 229 10.52 22.43 -15.52
N ARG A 230 10.78 22.72 -16.80
CA ARG A 230 12.09 23.22 -17.22
C ARG A 230 12.24 24.70 -16.90
N ILE A 231 13.34 25.07 -16.25
CA ILE A 231 13.73 26.46 -16.07
C ILE A 231 14.63 26.86 -17.24
N TYR A 232 14.23 27.88 -17.99
CA TYR A 232 14.96 28.32 -19.18
C TYR A 232 15.94 29.44 -18.88
N ASN A 233 15.55 30.41 -18.04
CA ASN A 233 16.37 31.58 -17.80
C ASN A 233 15.99 32.30 -16.50
N PHE A 234 16.85 33.21 -16.06
CA PHE A 234 16.60 34.19 -15.01
C PHE A 234 16.86 35.56 -15.60
N VAL A 235 15.86 36.45 -15.54
CA VAL A 235 15.91 37.75 -16.20
C VAL A 235 15.47 38.86 -15.29
N GLU A 236 15.89 40.08 -15.61
CA GLU A 236 15.54 41.29 -14.87
C GLU A 236 14.69 42.21 -15.76
N HIS A 237 13.76 42.91 -15.14
CA HIS A 237 12.93 43.91 -15.81
C HIS A 237 12.72 45.14 -14.93
N LEU A 238 12.84 46.32 -15.52
CA LEU A 238 12.56 47.58 -14.85
C LEU A 238 11.05 47.76 -14.72
N ASP A 239 10.52 47.78 -13.50
CA ASP A 239 9.16 48.23 -13.25
C ASP A 239 9.11 49.76 -13.48
N GLN A 240 8.46 50.17 -14.57
CA GLN A 240 8.38 51.59 -14.95
C GLN A 240 7.59 52.45 -13.95
N ARG A 241 6.78 51.84 -13.08
CA ARG A 241 5.96 52.55 -12.09
C ARG A 241 6.74 52.86 -10.82
N THR A 242 7.53 51.90 -10.35
CA THR A 242 8.32 52.04 -9.11
C THR A 242 9.76 52.49 -9.38
N GLY A 243 10.25 52.25 -10.61
CA GLY A 243 11.66 52.41 -10.96
C GLY A 243 12.56 51.30 -10.42
N SER A 244 12.01 50.23 -9.83
CA SER A 244 12.77 49.09 -9.30
C SER A 244 13.11 48.08 -10.39
N LEU A 245 14.26 47.42 -10.25
CA LEU A 245 14.64 46.30 -11.11
C LEU A 245 14.17 45.00 -10.46
N ASP A 246 13.20 44.33 -11.08
CA ASP A 246 12.58 43.14 -10.56
C ASP A 246 13.09 41.89 -11.30
N GLY A 247 13.44 40.84 -10.55
CA GLY A 247 13.88 39.56 -11.10
C GLY A 247 12.71 38.63 -11.43
N TYR A 248 12.85 37.87 -12.52
CA TYR A 248 11.88 36.89 -12.99
C TYR A 248 12.57 35.56 -13.33
N ILE A 249 11.96 34.46 -12.93
CA ILE A 249 12.29 33.12 -13.44
C ILE A 249 11.45 32.85 -14.69
N VAL A 250 12.11 32.42 -15.77
CA VAL A 250 11.49 32.04 -17.04
C VAL A 250 11.47 30.52 -17.12
N MET A 251 10.28 29.95 -17.31
CA MET A 251 10.09 28.50 -17.27
C MET A 251 9.11 27.99 -18.33
N GLU A 252 9.10 26.67 -18.53
CA GLU A 252 8.17 25.98 -19.42
C GLU A 252 6.71 26.31 -19.10
N TYR A 253 5.92 26.62 -20.13
CA TYR A 253 4.46 26.63 -20.00
C TYR A 253 3.90 25.20 -19.93
N VAL A 254 3.44 24.82 -18.75
CA VAL A 254 2.76 23.54 -18.49
C VAL A 254 1.25 23.76 -18.55
N GLY A 255 0.63 23.31 -19.65
CA GLY A 255 -0.82 23.40 -19.84
C GLY A 255 -1.52 22.16 -19.31
N GLY A 256 -2.57 22.32 -18.51
CA GLY A 256 -3.26 21.20 -17.88
C GLY A 256 -4.07 21.64 -16.67
N LYS A 257 -4.26 20.74 -15.71
CA LYS A 257 -4.93 21.06 -14.44
C LYS A 257 -4.07 20.61 -13.27
N SER A 258 -3.97 21.46 -12.25
CA SER A 258 -3.37 21.07 -10.97
C SER A 258 -4.15 19.93 -10.33
N LEU A 259 -3.48 19.10 -9.53
CA LEU A 259 -4.15 18.07 -8.73
C LEU A 259 -5.22 18.67 -7.81
N LYS A 260 -5.01 19.92 -7.36
CA LYS A 260 -6.00 20.69 -6.62
C LYS A 260 -7.26 20.97 -7.44
N GLU A 261 -7.12 21.42 -8.68
CA GLU A 261 -8.27 21.67 -9.57
C GLU A 261 -9.00 20.38 -9.91
N ILE A 262 -8.26 19.30 -10.15
CA ILE A 262 -8.83 17.97 -10.40
C ILE A 262 -9.64 17.51 -9.18
N ALA A 263 -9.05 17.56 -7.98
CA ALA A 263 -9.75 17.17 -6.75
C ALA A 263 -10.94 18.09 -6.41
N ASN A 264 -10.83 19.39 -6.70
CA ASN A 264 -11.92 20.35 -6.47
C ASN A 264 -13.02 20.29 -7.54
N GLY A 265 -12.73 19.81 -8.74
CA GLY A 265 -13.73 19.60 -9.78
C GLY A 265 -14.66 18.42 -9.49
N ARG A 266 -14.23 17.47 -8.65
CA ARG A 266 -15.02 16.29 -8.30
C ARG A 266 -16.01 16.59 -7.18
N ARG A 267 -17.29 16.44 -7.49
CA ARG A 267 -18.39 16.60 -6.54
C ARG A 267 -19.37 15.44 -6.66
N THR A 268 -19.87 14.99 -5.53
CA THR A 268 -20.99 14.04 -5.47
C THR A 268 -22.28 14.72 -5.97
N PRO A 269 -23.34 13.97 -6.30
CA PRO A 269 -24.61 14.54 -6.75
C PRO A 269 -25.24 15.54 -5.74
N ASP A 270 -24.95 15.38 -4.45
CA ASP A 270 -25.37 16.28 -3.37
C ASP A 270 -24.39 17.45 -3.12
N GLY A 271 -23.40 17.65 -4.00
CA GLY A 271 -22.48 18.78 -3.99
C GLY A 271 -21.34 18.69 -2.97
N ARG A 272 -21.16 17.54 -2.30
CA ARG A 272 -20.04 17.29 -1.40
C ARG A 272 -18.78 16.98 -2.19
N ARG A 273 -17.63 17.11 -1.55
CA ARG A 273 -16.34 16.72 -2.13
C ARG A 273 -16.38 15.21 -2.44
N ASP A 274 -16.01 14.85 -3.66
CA ASP A 274 -15.79 13.46 -4.08
C ASP A 274 -14.28 13.22 -4.20
N PRO A 275 -13.65 12.55 -3.21
CA PRO A 275 -12.22 12.25 -3.25
C PRO A 275 -11.82 11.44 -4.48
N LEU A 276 -10.54 11.46 -4.82
CA LEU A 276 -10.04 10.64 -5.93
C LEU A 276 -10.05 9.15 -5.56
N PRO A 277 -10.32 8.26 -6.52
CA PRO A 277 -10.03 6.85 -6.38
C PRO A 277 -8.56 6.65 -5.97
N VAL A 278 -8.32 5.71 -5.04
CA VAL A 278 -6.98 5.47 -4.48
C VAL A 278 -5.99 5.11 -5.58
N GLU A 279 -6.41 4.31 -6.56
CA GLU A 279 -5.60 3.91 -7.70
C GLU A 279 -5.12 5.11 -8.54
N GLN A 280 -5.96 6.15 -8.69
CA GLN A 280 -5.58 7.37 -9.42
C GLN A 280 -4.61 8.22 -8.59
N ALA A 281 -4.82 8.33 -7.28
CA ALA A 281 -3.90 9.05 -6.40
C ALA A 281 -2.52 8.36 -6.35
N CYS A 282 -2.48 7.03 -6.23
CA CYS A 282 -1.24 6.26 -6.29
C CYS A 282 -0.49 6.48 -7.61
N ALA A 283 -1.18 6.54 -8.75
CA ALA A 283 -0.57 6.84 -10.04
C ALA A 283 0.15 8.20 -10.04
N TYR A 284 -0.47 9.25 -9.49
CA TYR A 284 0.20 10.55 -9.33
C TYR A 284 1.37 10.49 -8.35
N GLY A 285 1.21 9.77 -7.23
CA GLY A 285 2.28 9.60 -6.24
C GLY A 285 3.52 8.93 -6.83
N ILE A 286 3.36 7.89 -7.64
CA ILE A 286 4.47 7.17 -8.29
C ILE A 286 5.24 8.11 -9.24
N GLU A 287 4.56 8.85 -10.12
CA GLU A 287 5.25 9.79 -11.02
C GLU A 287 5.94 10.95 -10.26
N ALA A 288 5.32 11.43 -9.18
CA ALA A 288 5.95 12.42 -8.32
C ALA A 288 7.23 11.87 -7.66
N LEU A 289 7.20 10.62 -7.20
CA LEU A 289 8.36 9.96 -6.58
C LEU A 289 9.50 9.74 -7.58
N GLU A 290 9.22 9.46 -8.86
CA GLU A 290 10.26 9.41 -9.90
C GLU A 290 10.97 10.77 -10.06
N ALA A 291 10.20 11.86 -10.09
CA ALA A 291 10.74 13.22 -10.16
C ALA A 291 11.53 13.60 -8.89
N LEU A 292 11.02 13.28 -7.70
CA LEU A 292 11.72 13.52 -6.44
C LEU A 292 13.01 12.68 -6.34
N GLY A 293 12.98 11.42 -6.77
CA GLY A 293 14.16 10.55 -6.82
C GLY A 293 15.27 11.12 -7.71
N HIS A 294 14.90 11.72 -8.85
CA HIS A 294 15.85 12.42 -9.72
C HIS A 294 16.52 13.64 -9.05
N LEU A 295 15.76 14.40 -8.27
CA LEU A 295 16.28 15.53 -7.48
C LEU A 295 17.19 15.02 -6.35
N HIS A 296 16.74 14.02 -5.60
CA HIS A 296 17.49 13.44 -4.49
C HIS A 296 18.83 12.86 -4.94
N SER A 297 18.88 12.23 -6.12
CA SER A 297 20.13 11.71 -6.70
C SER A 297 21.14 12.79 -7.10
N ARG A 298 20.72 14.07 -7.12
CA ARG A 298 21.53 15.25 -7.43
C ARG A 298 21.76 16.13 -6.20
N ASN A 299 21.54 15.60 -5.00
CA ASN A 299 21.67 16.33 -3.74
C ASN A 299 20.72 17.54 -3.62
N LEU A 300 19.52 17.43 -4.22
CA LEU A 300 18.48 18.46 -4.20
C LEU A 300 17.22 17.98 -3.47
N LEU A 301 16.53 18.88 -2.79
CA LEU A 301 15.25 18.68 -2.11
C LEU A 301 14.17 19.54 -2.75
N TYR A 302 12.93 19.04 -2.84
CA TYR A 302 11.82 19.79 -3.42
C TYR A 302 11.10 20.70 -2.41
N CYS A 303 10.95 20.24 -1.17
CA CYS A 303 10.46 20.96 0.02
C CYS A 303 9.00 21.43 0.04
N ASP A 304 8.30 21.54 -1.10
CA ASP A 304 6.90 22.01 -1.14
C ASP A 304 6.01 21.15 -2.05
N PHE A 305 6.11 19.82 -1.99
CA PHE A 305 5.22 18.94 -2.76
C PHE A 305 3.81 18.90 -2.14
N LYS A 306 2.82 19.28 -2.95
CA LYS A 306 1.40 19.38 -2.57
C LYS A 306 0.54 19.42 -3.83
N VAL A 307 -0.78 19.32 -3.64
CA VAL A 307 -1.77 19.31 -4.73
C VAL A 307 -1.74 20.56 -5.62
N ASP A 308 -1.26 21.69 -5.12
CA ASP A 308 -1.13 22.95 -5.87
C ASP A 308 0.06 22.94 -6.84
N ASN A 309 1.13 22.21 -6.52
CA ASN A 309 2.42 22.31 -7.21
C ASN A 309 2.65 21.16 -8.20
N ALA A 310 1.62 20.36 -8.48
CA ALA A 310 1.66 19.26 -9.44
C ALA A 310 0.51 19.40 -10.45
N ILE A 311 0.84 19.46 -11.73
CA ILE A 311 -0.11 19.58 -12.85
C ILE A 311 -0.15 18.29 -13.64
N GLN A 312 -1.35 17.75 -13.86
CA GLN A 312 -1.54 16.77 -14.91
C GLN A 312 -1.69 17.49 -16.25
N THR A 313 -0.82 17.14 -17.20
CA THR A 313 -0.88 17.50 -18.60
C THR A 313 -1.01 16.23 -19.42
N GLU A 314 -2.09 16.07 -20.17
CA GLU A 314 -2.36 14.85 -20.95
C GLU A 314 -2.29 13.60 -20.07
N ASP A 315 -1.29 12.74 -20.29
CA ASP A 315 -1.01 11.50 -19.56
C ASP A 315 0.26 11.55 -18.69
N GLN A 316 0.71 12.75 -18.31
CA GLN A 316 1.89 12.99 -17.47
C GLN A 316 1.59 13.94 -16.30
N LEU A 317 2.30 13.74 -15.18
CA LEU A 317 2.37 14.66 -14.06
C LEU A 317 3.66 15.49 -14.14
N LYS A 318 3.54 16.81 -13.99
CA LYS A 318 4.68 17.75 -13.91
C LYS A 318 4.64 18.54 -12.61
N LEU A 319 5.79 18.60 -11.93
CA LEU A 319 6.04 19.49 -10.80
C LEU A 319 6.39 20.89 -11.31
N ILE A 320 5.71 21.92 -10.82
CA ILE A 320 5.75 23.26 -11.45
C ILE A 320 6.32 24.39 -10.58
N ASP A 321 6.55 24.18 -9.28
CA ASP A 321 7.05 25.24 -8.40
C ASP A 321 8.43 24.90 -7.83
N MET A 322 9.46 25.38 -8.51
CA MET A 322 10.86 25.19 -8.09
C MET A 322 11.32 26.22 -7.04
N GLY A 323 10.41 27.05 -6.51
CA GLY A 323 10.77 28.18 -5.65
C GLY A 323 11.33 27.81 -4.27
N ALA A 324 10.98 26.62 -3.77
CA ALA A 324 11.45 26.05 -2.49
C ALA A 324 12.56 25.01 -2.67
N VAL A 325 12.93 24.69 -3.92
CA VAL A 325 13.96 23.69 -4.21
C VAL A 325 15.30 24.22 -3.71
N ARG A 326 16.04 23.36 -3.00
CA ARG A 326 17.32 23.70 -2.41
C ARG A 326 18.27 22.51 -2.40
N ARG A 327 19.54 22.77 -2.10
CA ARG A 327 20.51 21.69 -1.89
C ARG A 327 20.33 21.05 -0.53
N MET A 328 20.69 19.77 -0.39
CA MET A 328 20.59 19.07 0.91
C MET A 328 21.58 19.61 1.95
N ASP A 329 22.70 20.17 1.51
CA ASP A 329 23.77 20.73 2.35
C ASP A 329 23.61 22.24 2.62
N ASP A 330 22.49 22.82 2.19
CA ASP A 330 22.16 24.22 2.45
C ASP A 330 21.52 24.35 3.84
N GLU A 331 22.23 25.00 4.76
CA GLU A 331 21.80 25.25 6.15
C GLU A 331 21.39 26.71 6.40
N GLU A 332 21.65 27.61 5.44
CA GLU A 332 21.53 29.07 5.64
C GLU A 332 20.23 29.64 5.05
N SER A 333 19.72 29.06 3.96
CA SER A 333 18.52 29.57 3.30
C SER A 333 17.27 29.43 4.15
N ALA A 334 16.36 30.39 3.97
CA ALA A 334 15.03 30.34 4.57
C ALA A 334 14.27 29.08 4.13
N ILE A 335 13.73 28.36 5.10
CA ILE A 335 12.94 27.15 4.86
C ILE A 335 11.49 27.54 4.59
N TYR A 336 10.98 27.14 3.42
CA TYR A 336 9.59 27.31 3.05
C TYR A 336 8.84 25.98 3.15
N GLY A 337 7.56 26.05 3.52
CA GLY A 337 6.68 24.89 3.53
C GLY A 337 5.23 25.28 3.78
N THR A 338 4.34 24.32 3.53
CA THR A 338 2.89 24.53 3.67
C THR A 338 2.36 23.75 4.87
N VAL A 339 1.71 24.46 5.80
CA VAL A 339 1.06 23.84 6.97
C VAL A 339 0.10 22.73 6.53
N GLY A 340 0.18 21.58 7.20
CA GLY A 340 -0.59 20.38 6.89
C GLY A 340 0.04 19.46 5.83
N TYR A 341 1.13 19.88 5.18
CA TYR A 341 1.95 19.05 4.29
C TYR A 341 3.38 18.90 4.78
N GLN A 342 3.98 19.98 5.29
CA GLN A 342 5.37 19.99 5.76
C GLN A 342 5.58 19.01 6.91
N ALA A 343 6.70 18.31 6.91
CA ALA A 343 7.05 17.38 7.98
C ALA A 343 7.37 18.12 9.29
N PRO A 344 6.96 17.59 10.45
CA PRO A 344 7.04 18.32 11.72
C PRO A 344 8.48 18.61 12.16
N GLU A 345 9.44 17.76 11.80
CA GLU A 345 10.85 17.91 12.18
C GLU A 345 11.59 19.00 11.40
N VAL A 346 11.02 19.50 10.29
CA VAL A 346 11.71 20.44 9.39
C VAL A 346 12.07 21.75 10.09
N ALA A 347 11.24 22.20 11.04
CA ALA A 347 11.51 23.42 11.80
C ALA A 347 12.71 23.27 12.75
N ASP A 348 13.01 22.04 13.20
CA ASP A 348 14.03 21.75 14.21
C ASP A 348 15.33 21.21 13.62
N ILE A 349 15.23 20.33 12.61
CA ILE A 349 16.35 19.56 12.03
C ILE A 349 16.67 20.03 10.60
N GLY A 350 15.77 20.80 9.97
CA GLY A 350 15.87 21.18 8.56
C GLY A 350 15.25 20.14 7.61
N PRO A 351 15.11 20.48 6.32
CA PRO A 351 14.54 19.60 5.32
C PRO A 351 15.51 18.48 4.94
N SER A 352 14.96 17.35 4.55
CA SER A 352 15.68 16.15 4.12
C SER A 352 14.90 15.38 3.06
N ALA A 353 15.50 14.35 2.48
CA ALA A 353 14.77 13.43 1.60
C ALA A 353 13.55 12.84 2.33
N ALA A 354 13.69 12.48 3.62
CA ALA A 354 12.60 11.96 4.43
C ALA A 354 11.46 12.98 4.65
N SER A 355 11.75 14.28 4.68
CA SER A 355 10.71 15.32 4.76
C SER A 355 9.97 15.49 3.43
N ASP A 356 10.65 15.34 2.28
CA ASP A 356 9.97 15.31 0.98
C ASP A 356 9.02 14.12 0.89
N LEU A 357 9.46 12.93 1.31
CA LEU A 357 8.61 11.72 1.29
C LEU A 357 7.38 11.84 2.21
N TYR A 358 7.51 12.56 3.34
CA TYR A 358 6.37 12.90 4.19
C TYR A 358 5.32 13.70 3.42
N THR A 359 5.73 14.73 2.66
CA THR A 359 4.80 15.55 1.87
C THR A 359 4.06 14.74 0.79
N VAL A 360 4.67 13.67 0.26
CA VAL A 360 4.00 12.72 -0.65
C VAL A 360 2.89 11.97 0.08
N GLY A 361 3.16 11.42 1.27
CA GLY A 361 2.15 10.76 2.10
C GLY A 361 0.97 11.70 2.43
N ARG A 362 1.27 12.94 2.84
CA ARG A 362 0.24 13.97 3.11
C ARG A 362 -0.60 14.29 1.88
N THR A 363 0.04 14.45 0.72
CA THR A 363 -0.65 14.72 -0.55
C THR A 363 -1.59 13.58 -0.93
N LEU A 364 -1.15 12.33 -0.82
CA LEU A 364 -1.99 11.16 -1.08
C LEU A 364 -3.19 11.08 -0.13
N ALA A 365 -2.99 11.37 1.16
CA ALA A 365 -4.08 11.42 2.13
C ALA A 365 -5.13 12.50 1.76
N VAL A 366 -4.68 13.72 1.43
CA VAL A 366 -5.57 14.80 1.00
C VAL A 366 -6.36 14.42 -0.25
N LEU A 367 -5.76 13.71 -1.20
CA LEU A 367 -6.41 13.33 -2.45
C LEU A 367 -7.47 12.22 -2.29
N THR A 368 -7.27 11.28 -1.37
CA THR A 368 -8.00 10.00 -1.34
C THR A 368 -9.19 9.93 -0.38
N PHE A 369 -9.30 10.84 0.59
CA PHE A 369 -10.48 10.95 1.43
C PHE A 369 -10.73 12.41 1.83
N ASP A 370 -11.90 12.68 2.42
CA ASP A 370 -12.22 14.03 2.92
C ASP A 370 -11.44 14.34 4.20
N PHE A 371 -10.23 14.85 4.03
CA PHE A 371 -9.30 15.07 5.13
C PHE A 371 -9.57 16.39 5.86
N GLN A 372 -10.75 16.52 6.47
CA GLN A 372 -11.13 17.72 7.22
C GLN A 372 -10.16 17.99 8.39
N GLY A 373 -9.67 19.23 8.49
CA GLY A 373 -8.75 19.64 9.55
C GLY A 373 -7.28 19.25 9.34
N TYR A 374 -6.88 18.82 8.14
CA TYR A 374 -5.48 18.47 7.82
C TYR A 374 -4.48 19.62 7.99
N THR A 375 -4.93 20.88 8.05
CA THR A 375 -4.10 22.06 8.35
C THR A 375 -4.25 22.56 9.79
N THR A 376 -5.06 21.88 10.61
CA THR A 376 -5.38 22.29 11.99
C THR A 376 -5.20 21.11 12.95
N VAL A 377 -6.27 20.39 13.27
CA VAL A 377 -6.27 19.28 14.25
C VAL A 377 -5.34 18.15 13.81
N TYR A 378 -5.24 17.91 12.51
CA TYR A 378 -4.44 16.85 11.91
C TYR A 378 -3.23 17.40 11.15
N ALA A 379 -2.67 18.54 11.59
CA ALA A 379 -1.50 19.14 10.95
C ALA A 379 -0.37 18.12 10.72
N ASP A 380 -0.04 17.34 11.75
CA ASP A 380 1.10 16.41 11.76
C ASP A 380 0.68 14.94 11.98
N SER A 381 -0.62 14.62 11.85
CA SER A 381 -1.16 13.28 12.12
C SER A 381 -2.25 12.86 11.13
N LEU A 382 -2.56 11.57 11.09
CA LEU A 382 -3.68 11.00 10.34
C LEU A 382 -4.90 10.77 11.26
N PRO A 383 -6.13 10.79 10.74
CA PRO A 383 -7.33 10.47 11.51
C PRO A 383 -7.38 8.98 11.89
N ASP A 384 -8.28 8.64 12.81
CA ASP A 384 -8.47 7.27 13.29
C ASP A 384 -8.91 6.34 12.12
N PRO A 385 -8.24 5.19 11.93
CA PRO A 385 -8.54 4.28 10.82
C PRO A 385 -9.94 3.71 10.83
N ASP A 386 -10.60 3.61 11.98
CA ASP A 386 -11.96 3.06 12.04
C ASP A 386 -13.01 4.08 11.54
N THR A 387 -12.63 5.36 11.43
CA THR A 387 -13.49 6.46 10.96
C THR A 387 -13.40 6.70 9.46
N ILE A 388 -12.35 6.21 8.80
CA ILE A 388 -12.09 6.44 7.36
C ILE A 388 -12.30 5.14 6.59
N GLU A 389 -13.31 5.11 5.71
CA GLU A 389 -13.64 3.93 4.90
C GLU A 389 -12.45 3.43 4.07
N VAL A 390 -11.71 4.35 3.46
CA VAL A 390 -10.52 4.04 2.65
C VAL A 390 -9.48 3.26 3.46
N PHE A 391 -9.25 3.62 4.72
CA PHE A 391 -8.26 2.95 5.58
C PHE A 391 -8.72 1.53 5.96
N ARG A 392 -10.02 1.34 6.21
CA ARG A 392 -10.58 -0.01 6.48
C ARG A 392 -10.58 -0.91 5.26
N ARG A 393 -10.84 -0.34 4.07
CA ARG A 393 -10.92 -1.06 2.80
C ARG A 393 -9.54 -1.44 2.27
N TYR A 394 -8.56 -0.54 2.36
CA TYR A 394 -7.21 -0.73 1.82
C TYR A 394 -6.18 -0.59 2.93
N GLU A 395 -5.95 -1.66 3.68
CA GLU A 395 -5.03 -1.68 4.82
C GLU A 395 -3.58 -1.39 4.39
N SER A 396 -3.14 -1.93 3.25
CA SER A 396 -1.81 -1.68 2.70
C SER A 396 -1.59 -0.20 2.41
N PHE A 397 -2.58 0.48 1.83
CA PHE A 397 -2.55 1.92 1.59
C PHE A 397 -2.52 2.72 2.90
N TYR A 398 -3.31 2.32 3.91
CA TYR A 398 -3.25 2.95 5.23
C TYR A 398 -1.86 2.81 5.87
N ARG A 399 -1.28 1.62 5.88
CA ARG A 399 0.08 1.39 6.41
C ARG A 399 1.13 2.17 5.64
N PHE A 400 0.99 2.27 4.32
CA PHE A 400 1.83 3.13 3.49
C PHE A 400 1.78 4.60 3.94
N LEU A 401 0.57 5.14 4.15
CA LEU A 401 0.42 6.52 4.64
C LEU A 401 1.04 6.70 6.02
N VAL A 402 0.81 5.75 6.94
CA VAL A 402 1.38 5.78 8.29
C VAL A 402 2.91 5.80 8.24
N ARG A 403 3.53 4.92 7.44
CA ARG A 403 4.99 4.89 7.27
C ARG A 403 5.51 6.16 6.62
N ALA A 404 4.86 6.65 5.57
CA ALA A 404 5.24 7.90 4.89
C ALA A 404 5.20 9.09 5.86
N THR A 405 4.21 9.13 6.76
CA THR A 405 3.98 10.25 7.68
C THR A 405 4.42 9.97 9.12
N ASP A 406 5.37 9.03 9.34
CA ASP A 406 5.88 8.77 10.70
C ASP A 406 6.56 10.04 11.25
N PRO A 407 6.27 10.48 12.49
CA PRO A 407 6.95 11.63 13.09
C PRO A 407 8.46 11.48 13.18
N ASP A 408 8.97 10.24 13.28
CA ASP A 408 10.39 9.94 13.24
C ASP A 408 10.85 9.75 11.78
N PRO A 409 11.69 10.66 11.22
CA PRO A 409 12.13 10.57 9.84
C PRO A 409 12.89 9.28 9.54
N ALA A 410 13.54 8.65 10.53
CA ALA A 410 14.29 7.41 10.35
C ALA A 410 13.39 6.18 10.12
N ARG A 411 12.08 6.29 10.38
CA ARG A 411 11.09 5.21 10.21
C ARG A 411 10.33 5.28 8.90
N ARG A 412 10.49 6.38 8.15
CA ARG A 412 9.89 6.56 6.83
C ARG A 412 10.58 5.67 5.80
N PHE A 413 10.18 5.82 4.54
CA PHE A 413 10.89 5.22 3.42
C PHE A 413 12.30 5.82 3.32
N ALA A 414 13.30 4.99 3.06
CA ALA A 414 14.70 5.42 3.00
C ALA A 414 15.02 6.20 1.73
N SER A 415 14.25 5.99 0.65
CA SER A 415 14.40 6.70 -0.61
C SER A 415 13.07 6.83 -1.37
N ALA A 416 13.02 7.76 -2.33
CA ALA A 416 11.89 7.90 -3.24
C ALA A 416 11.66 6.63 -4.07
N GLN A 417 12.73 5.91 -4.45
CA GLN A 417 12.62 4.64 -5.18
C GLN A 417 11.94 3.56 -4.33
N GLU A 418 12.38 3.37 -3.08
CA GLU A 418 11.75 2.41 -2.16
C GLU A 418 10.27 2.74 -1.96
N MET A 419 9.95 4.02 -1.76
CA MET A 419 8.57 4.47 -1.62
C MET A 419 7.74 4.21 -2.89
N ALA A 420 8.31 4.41 -4.08
CA ALA A 420 7.65 4.16 -5.36
C ALA A 420 7.38 2.67 -5.59
N ASP A 421 8.34 1.80 -5.26
CA ASP A 421 8.20 0.35 -5.36
C ASP A 421 7.07 -0.15 -4.45
N GLN A 422 7.06 0.29 -3.19
CA GLN A 422 6.01 -0.07 -2.24
C GLN A 422 4.63 0.50 -2.63
N LEU A 423 4.57 1.76 -3.11
CA LEU A 423 3.33 2.36 -3.60
C LEU A 423 2.80 1.63 -4.85
N THR A 424 3.68 1.12 -5.70
CA THR A 424 3.32 0.30 -6.87
C THR A 424 2.74 -1.05 -6.45
N GLY A 425 3.32 -1.69 -5.42
CA GLY A 425 2.74 -2.90 -4.81
C GLY A 425 1.34 -2.66 -4.23
N VAL A 426 1.18 -1.56 -3.49
CA VAL A 426 -0.13 -1.11 -2.98
C VAL A 426 -1.12 -0.86 -4.12
N LEU A 427 -0.68 -0.19 -5.19
CA LEU A 427 -1.51 0.08 -6.36
C LEU A 427 -2.02 -1.21 -7.03
N ARG A 428 -1.15 -2.21 -7.18
CA ARG A 428 -1.53 -3.53 -7.72
C ARG A 428 -2.62 -4.19 -6.87
N GLU A 429 -2.48 -4.15 -5.55
CA GLU A 429 -3.50 -4.67 -4.63
C GLU A 429 -4.83 -3.92 -4.79
N VAL A 430 -4.80 -2.58 -4.75
CA VAL A 430 -6.00 -1.74 -4.89
C VAL A 430 -6.73 -2.02 -6.21
N VAL A 431 -6.00 -2.05 -7.34
CA VAL A 431 -6.57 -2.32 -8.66
C VAL A 431 -7.10 -3.75 -8.75
N SER A 432 -6.41 -4.72 -8.15
CA SER A 432 -6.86 -6.12 -8.16
C SER A 432 -8.18 -6.27 -7.40
N LEU A 433 -8.31 -5.59 -6.26
CA LEU A 433 -9.53 -5.59 -5.46
C LEU A 433 -10.69 -4.84 -6.12
N SER A 434 -10.42 -3.71 -6.80
CA SER A 434 -11.47 -2.90 -7.44
C SER A 434 -11.98 -3.52 -8.74
N THR A 435 -11.09 -4.14 -9.53
CA THR A 435 -11.43 -4.72 -10.83
C THR A 435 -11.77 -6.21 -10.79
N GLY A 436 -11.38 -6.91 -9.71
CA GLY A 436 -11.46 -8.38 -9.64
C GLY A 436 -10.46 -9.10 -10.54
N GLN A 437 -9.50 -8.39 -11.14
CA GLN A 437 -8.46 -8.94 -12.00
C GLN A 437 -7.09 -8.81 -11.33
N ALA A 438 -6.42 -9.93 -11.13
CA ALA A 438 -5.09 -9.97 -10.54
C ALA A 438 -4.06 -9.15 -11.33
N ARG A 439 -3.16 -8.50 -10.59
CA ARG A 439 -2.02 -7.73 -11.12
C ARG A 439 -0.71 -8.27 -10.51
N PRO A 440 -0.30 -9.49 -10.90
CA PRO A 440 0.87 -10.16 -10.33
C PRO A 440 2.16 -9.44 -10.70
N ALA A 441 3.18 -9.56 -9.86
CA ALA A 441 4.51 -9.03 -10.13
C ALA A 441 5.59 -9.64 -9.24
N LEU A 442 6.81 -9.65 -9.77
CA LEU A 442 7.98 -10.04 -8.99
C LEU A 442 8.31 -8.96 -7.97
N SER A 443 8.57 -9.40 -6.73
CA SER A 443 9.06 -8.55 -5.65
C SER A 443 10.55 -8.28 -5.85
N THR A 444 10.99 -7.08 -5.43
CA THR A 444 12.41 -6.71 -5.36
C THR A 444 13.02 -7.05 -3.99
N LEU A 445 12.21 -7.51 -3.03
CA LEU A 445 12.63 -7.83 -1.66
C LEU A 445 12.52 -9.32 -1.36
N PHE A 446 11.59 -10.04 -1.99
CA PHE A 446 11.33 -11.46 -1.76
C PHE A 446 11.40 -12.26 -3.07
N GLY A 447 11.89 -13.50 -2.97
CA GLY A 447 11.77 -14.48 -4.04
C GLY A 447 10.32 -14.95 -4.24
N SER A 448 10.11 -15.78 -5.25
CA SER A 448 8.80 -16.43 -5.48
C SER A 448 8.47 -17.44 -4.38
N GLU A 449 7.21 -17.87 -4.33
CA GLU A 449 6.80 -19.01 -3.52
C GLU A 449 7.65 -20.25 -3.88
N LEU A 450 8.23 -20.90 -2.88
CA LEU A 450 9.16 -22.01 -3.09
C LEU A 450 8.44 -23.33 -3.40
N ARG A 451 7.33 -23.59 -2.70
CA ARG A 451 6.53 -24.81 -2.79
C ARG A 451 5.18 -24.62 -2.11
N VAL A 452 4.20 -25.45 -2.46
CA VAL A 452 2.90 -25.53 -1.76
C VAL A 452 2.85 -26.82 -0.95
N THR A 453 2.80 -26.71 0.37
CA THR A 453 2.90 -27.86 1.29
C THR A 453 1.56 -28.55 1.55
N ASP A 454 0.45 -27.82 1.53
CA ASP A 454 -0.84 -28.29 2.05
C ASP A 454 -1.89 -28.50 0.94
N THR A 455 -1.50 -29.14 -0.16
CA THR A 455 -2.40 -29.41 -1.30
C THR A 455 -3.44 -30.50 -1.00
N GLU A 456 -3.16 -31.39 -0.05
CA GLU A 456 -4.09 -32.41 0.43
C GLU A 456 -4.97 -31.88 1.57
N LEU A 457 -5.97 -31.06 1.22
CA LEU A 457 -6.79 -30.35 2.19
C LEU A 457 -7.64 -31.24 3.13
N PHE A 458 -8.03 -32.42 2.65
CA PHE A 458 -8.92 -33.32 3.37
C PHE A 458 -8.16 -34.58 3.81
N PRO A 459 -8.47 -35.15 5.00
CA PRO A 459 -7.87 -36.41 5.44
C PRO A 459 -8.20 -37.56 4.47
N ALA A 460 -7.50 -38.68 4.56
CA ALA A 460 -7.96 -39.88 3.87
C ALA A 460 -9.38 -40.24 4.36
N LEU A 461 -10.24 -40.74 3.47
CA LEU A 461 -11.56 -41.19 3.89
C LEU A 461 -11.42 -42.57 4.53
N ASP A 462 -11.34 -42.61 5.86
CA ASP A 462 -11.30 -43.84 6.64
C ASP A 462 -12.74 -44.30 6.90
N GLY A 463 -13.21 -45.26 6.09
CA GLY A 463 -14.55 -45.85 6.25
C GLY A 463 -15.29 -46.10 4.95
N GLU A 464 -16.61 -46.17 5.04
CA GLU A 464 -17.52 -46.41 3.92
C GLU A 464 -18.05 -45.09 3.36
N VAL A 465 -18.22 -45.03 2.03
CA VAL A 465 -18.71 -43.82 1.32
C VAL A 465 -20.21 -43.59 1.45
N SER A 466 -20.94 -44.58 1.97
CA SER A 466 -22.38 -44.52 2.20
C SER A 466 -22.77 -45.23 3.49
N ARG A 467 -23.83 -44.75 4.13
CA ARG A 467 -24.45 -45.37 5.31
C ARG A 467 -24.84 -46.83 5.08
N LEU A 468 -25.16 -47.21 3.84
CA LEU A 468 -25.53 -48.57 3.48
C LEU A 468 -24.35 -49.57 3.64
N GLY A 469 -23.12 -49.12 3.39
CA GLY A 469 -21.92 -49.97 3.49
C GLY A 469 -21.38 -50.10 4.91
N ALA A 470 -21.80 -49.21 5.82
CA ALA A 470 -21.32 -49.16 7.19
C ALA A 470 -21.75 -50.40 7.98
N ARG A 471 -20.77 -51.14 8.51
CA ARG A 471 -21.02 -52.27 9.42
C ARG A 471 -21.38 -51.69 10.80
N ALA A 472 -22.55 -52.00 11.35
CA ALA A 472 -22.76 -51.83 12.78
C ALA A 472 -21.84 -52.83 13.50
N LEU A 473 -20.69 -52.39 14.00
CA LEU A 473 -19.85 -53.22 14.87
C LEU A 473 -20.57 -53.34 16.22
N PRO A 474 -21.04 -54.54 16.63
CA PRO A 474 -21.56 -54.73 17.97
C PRO A 474 -20.35 -54.91 18.90
N GLY A 475 -19.93 -53.82 19.53
CA GLY A 475 -18.89 -53.83 20.56
C GLY A 475 -19.29 -52.88 21.70
N PRO A 476 -19.45 -53.36 22.94
CA PRO A 476 -19.77 -52.48 24.04
C PRO A 476 -18.51 -51.70 24.46
N GLY A 477 -18.64 -50.38 24.61
CA GLY A 477 -17.78 -49.62 25.54
C GLY A 477 -16.69 -48.70 24.98
N ARG A 478 -16.61 -48.43 23.67
CA ARG A 478 -15.77 -47.32 23.19
C ARG A 478 -16.60 -46.03 23.16
N PRO A 479 -16.25 -44.97 23.91
CA PRO A 479 -16.95 -43.69 23.79
C PRO A 479 -16.89 -43.23 22.33
N PRO A 480 -17.94 -42.59 21.80
CA PRO A 480 -17.92 -42.09 20.43
C PRO A 480 -16.72 -41.16 20.29
N ALA A 481 -15.78 -41.54 19.41
CA ALA A 481 -14.69 -40.64 19.05
C ALA A 481 -15.31 -39.33 18.52
N PRO A 482 -14.74 -38.16 18.86
CA PRO A 482 -15.21 -36.91 18.29
C PRO A 482 -15.20 -37.02 16.76
N PRO A 483 -16.18 -36.42 16.07
CA PRO A 483 -16.21 -36.45 14.61
C PRO A 483 -14.88 -35.90 14.08
N PRO A 484 -14.23 -36.58 13.12
CA PRO A 484 -12.97 -36.11 12.58
C PRO A 484 -13.14 -34.70 12.00
N ALA A 485 -12.11 -33.85 12.12
CA ALA A 485 -12.14 -32.53 11.51
C ALA A 485 -12.38 -32.63 9.99
N LEU A 486 -13.16 -31.70 9.42
CA LEU A 486 -13.47 -31.69 7.99
C LEU A 486 -12.21 -31.55 7.13
N VAL A 487 -11.30 -30.67 7.56
CA VAL A 487 -10.04 -30.34 6.88
C VAL A 487 -8.86 -30.71 7.77
N ARG A 488 -7.72 -31.04 7.15
CA ARG A 488 -6.46 -31.23 7.88
C ARG A 488 -5.99 -29.87 8.41
N PRO A 489 -5.48 -29.80 9.66
CA PRO A 489 -4.80 -28.60 10.12
C PRO A 489 -3.54 -28.36 9.27
N VAL A 490 -3.16 -27.09 9.12
CA VAL A 490 -1.92 -26.70 8.43
C VAL A 490 -0.70 -27.24 9.19
N ASP A 491 0.28 -27.80 8.46
CA ASP A 491 1.58 -28.13 9.03
C ASP A 491 2.40 -26.84 9.16
N ALA A 492 2.32 -26.19 10.32
CA ALA A 492 2.90 -24.87 10.54
C ALA A 492 4.43 -24.81 10.26
N PRO A 493 5.27 -25.76 10.75
CA PRO A 493 6.67 -25.81 10.36
C PRO A 493 6.90 -25.94 8.85
N ALA A 494 6.18 -26.84 8.17
CA ALA A 494 6.35 -27.03 6.73
C ALA A 494 5.93 -25.77 5.94
N ALA A 495 4.79 -25.18 6.30
CA ALA A 495 4.27 -23.96 5.68
C ALA A 495 5.18 -22.76 5.93
N ALA A 496 5.76 -22.62 7.13
CA ALA A 496 6.73 -21.56 7.44
C ALA A 496 8.00 -21.67 6.58
N LEU A 497 8.48 -22.89 6.33
CA LEU A 497 9.61 -23.16 5.44
C LEU A 497 9.24 -23.17 3.96
N ALA A 498 7.97 -22.92 3.61
CA ALA A 498 7.52 -22.69 2.26
C ALA A 498 7.33 -21.21 1.94
N LEU A 499 7.29 -20.34 2.96
CA LEU A 499 7.20 -18.90 2.79
C LEU A 499 8.33 -18.35 1.91
N PRO A 500 8.06 -17.26 1.14
CA PRO A 500 9.06 -16.56 0.35
C PRO A 500 10.32 -16.23 1.13
N VAL A 501 11.44 -16.23 0.43
CA VAL A 501 12.76 -15.96 1.03
C VAL A 501 13.17 -14.53 0.68
N PRO A 502 13.66 -13.72 1.63
CA PRO A 502 14.30 -12.44 1.32
C PRO A 502 15.38 -12.61 0.24
N LEU A 503 15.40 -11.70 -0.73
CA LEU A 503 16.44 -11.67 -1.75
C LEU A 503 17.76 -11.24 -1.11
N VAL A 504 18.85 -11.82 -1.62
CA VAL A 504 20.21 -11.49 -1.20
C VAL A 504 20.52 -10.06 -1.65
N ASP A 505 21.07 -9.24 -0.75
CA ASP A 505 21.57 -7.91 -1.09
C ASP A 505 22.69 -8.02 -2.13
N PRO A 506 22.54 -7.41 -3.33
CA PRO A 506 23.58 -7.45 -4.35
C PRO A 506 24.92 -6.82 -3.92
N ASN A 507 24.92 -5.98 -2.89
CA ASN A 507 26.13 -5.35 -2.36
C ASN A 507 26.82 -6.17 -1.25
N ASP A 508 26.25 -7.32 -0.84
CA ASP A 508 26.91 -8.20 0.12
C ASP A 508 28.17 -8.82 -0.53
N PRO A 509 29.34 -8.82 0.15
CA PRO A 509 30.57 -9.41 -0.39
C PRO A 509 30.43 -10.88 -0.81
N ASP A 510 29.53 -11.63 -0.15
CA ASP A 510 29.28 -13.04 -0.42
C ASP A 510 28.16 -13.27 -1.45
N ALA A 511 27.54 -12.21 -2.02
CA ALA A 511 26.38 -12.34 -2.90
C ALA A 511 26.62 -13.26 -4.11
N GLY A 512 27.77 -13.12 -4.77
CA GLY A 512 28.15 -13.99 -5.90
C GLY A 512 28.37 -15.45 -5.50
N PHE A 513 28.90 -15.69 -4.31
CA PHE A 513 29.07 -17.04 -3.75
C PHE A 513 27.71 -17.67 -3.43
N LEU A 514 26.82 -16.92 -2.77
CA LEU A 514 25.47 -17.37 -2.41
C LEU A 514 24.63 -17.69 -3.66
N ALA A 515 24.77 -16.91 -4.74
CA ALA A 515 24.12 -17.19 -6.02
C ALA A 515 24.55 -18.56 -6.59
N GLY A 516 25.82 -18.93 -6.43
CA GLY A 516 26.35 -20.24 -6.84
C GLY A 516 25.79 -21.43 -6.04
N LEU A 517 25.24 -21.19 -4.84
CA LEU A 517 24.67 -22.23 -3.96
C LEU A 517 23.16 -22.42 -4.13
N ALA A 518 22.52 -21.72 -5.07
CA ALA A 518 21.07 -21.76 -5.23
C ALA A 518 20.52 -23.16 -5.55
N ALA A 519 21.33 -24.03 -6.18
CA ALA A 519 20.95 -25.40 -6.56
C ALA A 519 21.50 -26.50 -5.62
N SER A 520 22.22 -26.13 -4.55
CA SER A 520 22.84 -27.10 -3.64
C SER A 520 21.78 -27.85 -2.82
N ALA A 521 22.03 -29.14 -2.57
CA ALA A 521 21.18 -29.93 -1.69
C ALA A 521 21.27 -29.42 -0.23
N PRO A 522 20.18 -29.44 0.57
CA PRO A 522 20.17 -28.89 1.92
C PRO A 522 21.26 -29.43 2.86
N GLY A 523 21.63 -30.71 2.72
CA GLY A 523 22.68 -31.33 3.54
C GLY A 523 24.10 -30.88 3.19
N GLU A 524 24.36 -30.50 1.94
CA GLU A 524 25.66 -29.97 1.48
C GLU A 524 25.77 -28.45 1.72
N LEU A 525 24.62 -27.78 1.77
CA LEU A 525 24.51 -26.32 1.90
C LEU A 525 25.11 -25.82 3.22
N ILE A 526 24.92 -26.52 4.34
CA ILE A 526 25.43 -26.09 5.65
C ILE A 526 26.97 -26.05 5.63
N GLY A 527 27.61 -27.14 5.19
CA GLY A 527 29.08 -27.20 5.10
C GLY A 527 29.65 -26.19 4.10
N ALA A 528 28.98 -25.96 2.98
CA ALA A 528 29.38 -24.93 2.01
C ALA A 528 29.31 -23.52 2.62
N LEU A 529 28.27 -23.20 3.39
CA LEU A 529 28.11 -21.90 4.06
C LEU A 529 29.09 -21.69 5.22
N GLU A 530 29.53 -22.76 5.89
CA GLU A 530 30.60 -22.70 6.88
C GLU A 530 31.96 -22.40 6.25
N ALA A 531 32.19 -22.91 5.03
CA ALA A 531 33.39 -22.67 4.25
C ALA A 531 33.36 -21.35 3.44
N ALA A 532 32.30 -20.55 3.58
CA ALA A 532 32.15 -19.30 2.84
C ALA A 532 33.31 -18.33 3.14
N PRO A 533 33.83 -17.60 2.13
CA PRO A 533 34.97 -16.69 2.30
C PRO A 533 34.70 -15.59 3.32
N GLY A 534 33.47 -15.07 3.33
CA GLY A 534 32.93 -14.19 4.35
C GLY A 534 31.97 -14.90 5.30
N GLN A 535 31.74 -14.29 6.45
CA GLN A 535 30.67 -14.65 7.39
C GLN A 535 29.73 -13.45 7.58
N GLY A 536 29.34 -12.84 6.45
CA GLY A 536 28.45 -11.70 6.37
C GLY A 536 27.06 -11.97 6.95
N VAL A 537 26.19 -10.97 6.92
CA VAL A 537 24.80 -11.13 7.40
C VAL A 537 24.06 -12.13 6.51
N GLU A 538 24.21 -12.04 5.18
CA GLU A 538 23.50 -12.91 4.24
C GLU A 538 23.88 -14.39 4.37
N THR A 539 25.18 -14.69 4.46
CA THR A 539 25.68 -16.06 4.67
C THR A 539 25.13 -16.66 5.96
N ARG A 540 25.09 -15.87 7.05
CA ARG A 540 24.54 -16.33 8.35
C ARG A 540 23.03 -16.54 8.30
N LEU A 541 22.27 -15.66 7.64
CA LEU A 541 20.82 -15.82 7.46
C LEU A 541 20.49 -17.04 6.59
N ARG A 542 21.25 -17.27 5.51
CA ARG A 542 21.10 -18.46 4.67
C ARG A 542 21.37 -19.75 5.47
N ARG A 543 22.36 -19.72 6.38
CA ARG A 543 22.66 -20.84 7.27
C ARG A 543 21.55 -21.09 8.30
N VAL A 544 20.97 -20.04 8.88
CA VAL A 544 19.77 -20.14 9.73
C VAL A 544 18.65 -20.87 9.00
N ARG A 545 18.37 -20.50 7.74
CA ARG A 545 17.36 -21.19 6.93
C ARG A 545 17.69 -22.67 6.72
N ALA A 546 18.93 -22.98 6.33
CA ALA A 546 19.37 -24.35 6.10
C ALA A 546 19.24 -25.25 7.35
N TRP A 547 19.61 -24.72 8.53
CA TRP A 547 19.43 -25.44 9.79
C TRP A 547 17.95 -25.69 10.12
N LEU A 548 17.07 -24.70 9.91
CA LEU A 548 15.63 -24.90 10.12
C LEU A 548 15.06 -25.98 9.18
N GLU A 549 15.52 -26.03 7.92
CA GLU A 549 15.11 -27.05 6.95
C GLU A 549 15.63 -28.45 7.31
N HIS A 550 16.80 -28.54 7.94
CA HIS A 550 17.36 -29.80 8.44
C HIS A 550 16.81 -30.22 9.82
N GLY A 551 16.08 -29.33 10.49
CA GLY A 551 15.51 -29.58 11.83
C GLY A 551 16.42 -29.21 13.00
N ASP A 552 17.58 -28.61 12.76
CA ASP A 552 18.48 -28.10 13.80
C ASP A 552 18.03 -26.72 14.30
N ARG A 553 17.03 -26.73 15.18
CA ARG A 553 16.41 -25.51 15.70
C ARG A 553 17.33 -24.75 16.66
N GLU A 554 18.19 -25.46 17.38
CA GLU A 554 19.06 -24.86 18.40
C GLU A 554 20.15 -23.99 17.74
N ALA A 555 20.84 -24.53 16.73
CA ALA A 555 21.87 -23.77 16.01
C ALA A 555 21.29 -22.55 15.27
N ALA A 556 20.09 -22.71 14.69
CA ALA A 556 19.36 -21.63 14.03
C ALA A 556 19.04 -20.49 15.00
N LEU A 557 18.43 -20.79 16.15
CA LEU A 557 18.06 -19.79 17.16
C LEU A 557 19.28 -19.10 17.77
N ALA A 558 20.34 -19.85 18.09
CA ALA A 558 21.56 -19.28 18.66
C ALA A 558 22.27 -18.31 17.70
N THR A 559 22.25 -18.60 16.39
CA THR A 559 22.81 -17.69 15.38
C THR A 559 21.92 -16.48 15.15
N LEU A 560 20.60 -16.67 15.13
CA LEU A 560 19.66 -15.58 14.95
C LEU A 560 19.64 -14.61 16.14
N ALA A 561 19.80 -15.10 17.37
CA ALA A 561 19.92 -14.25 18.56
C ALA A 561 21.12 -13.30 18.48
N ARG A 562 22.29 -13.81 18.07
CA ARG A 562 23.49 -12.99 17.83
C ARG A 562 23.28 -11.95 16.73
N LEU A 563 22.60 -12.33 15.64
CA LEU A 563 22.26 -11.38 14.57
C LEU A 563 21.31 -10.28 15.06
N ASP A 564 20.36 -10.58 15.95
CA ASP A 564 19.49 -9.55 16.54
C ASP A 564 20.25 -8.57 17.43
N GLU A 565 21.25 -9.04 18.18
CA GLU A 565 22.09 -8.16 19.00
C GLU A 565 22.98 -7.25 18.14
N GLU A 566 23.54 -7.78 17.06
CA GLU A 566 24.43 -7.05 16.15
C GLU A 566 23.67 -6.08 15.22
N ARG A 567 22.49 -6.49 14.74
CA ARG A 567 21.71 -5.80 13.70
C ARG A 567 20.20 -5.82 14.01
N PRO A 568 19.76 -5.21 15.13
CA PRO A 568 18.36 -5.26 15.56
C PRO A 568 17.38 -4.60 14.57
N ASP A 569 17.89 -3.66 13.76
CA ASP A 569 17.11 -2.91 12.79
C ASP A 569 16.99 -3.60 11.42
N ASP A 570 17.75 -4.68 11.16
CA ASP A 570 17.71 -5.38 9.87
C ASP A 570 16.43 -6.20 9.75
N TRP A 571 15.59 -5.80 8.79
CA TRP A 571 14.28 -6.41 8.55
C TRP A 571 14.38 -7.91 8.23
N ARG A 572 15.47 -8.37 7.62
CA ARG A 572 15.67 -9.79 7.29
C ARG A 572 15.83 -10.61 8.57
N VAL A 573 16.50 -10.07 9.58
CA VAL A 573 16.62 -10.71 10.91
C VAL A 573 15.25 -10.85 11.55
N VAL A 574 14.40 -9.81 11.44
CA VAL A 574 13.02 -9.83 11.94
C VAL A 574 12.17 -10.85 11.17
N TRP A 575 12.31 -10.94 9.84
CA TRP A 575 11.66 -11.98 9.03
C TRP A 575 12.02 -13.39 9.50
N TYR A 576 13.31 -13.68 9.67
CA TYR A 576 13.76 -15.00 10.12
C TYR A 576 13.43 -15.29 11.59
N ARG A 577 13.21 -14.27 12.43
CA ARG A 577 12.59 -14.44 13.75
C ARG A 577 11.16 -14.95 13.60
N GLY A 578 10.37 -14.35 12.71
CA GLY A 578 9.01 -14.80 12.43
C GLY A 578 8.97 -16.24 11.94
N VAL A 579 9.85 -16.60 11.00
CA VAL A 579 9.95 -17.97 10.46
C VAL A 579 10.37 -18.96 11.55
N SER A 580 11.41 -18.65 12.33
CA SER A 580 11.87 -19.50 13.43
C SER A 580 10.77 -19.71 14.47
N ALA A 581 10.05 -18.64 14.83
CA ALA A 581 8.96 -18.67 15.80
C ALA A 581 7.77 -19.54 15.33
N LEU A 582 7.40 -19.49 14.04
CA LEU A 582 6.41 -20.41 13.48
C LEU A 582 6.85 -21.88 13.56
N VAL A 583 8.12 -22.16 13.24
CA VAL A 583 8.68 -23.52 13.28
C VAL A 583 8.75 -24.08 14.71
N THR A 584 9.00 -23.22 15.70
CA THR A 584 9.09 -23.61 17.11
C THR A 584 7.75 -23.60 17.85
N GLY A 585 6.69 -23.03 17.25
CA GLY A 585 5.35 -22.97 17.82
C GLY A 585 5.02 -21.69 18.59
N ASP A 586 5.88 -20.68 18.57
CA ASP A 586 5.62 -19.37 19.16
C ASP A 586 4.90 -18.46 18.15
N PHE A 587 3.60 -18.73 17.97
CA PHE A 587 2.79 -18.09 16.92
C PHE A 587 2.52 -16.60 17.17
N GLU A 588 2.49 -16.16 18.43
CA GLU A 588 2.27 -14.75 18.78
C GLU A 588 3.50 -13.90 18.41
N SER A 589 4.70 -14.36 18.78
CA SER A 589 5.94 -13.67 18.38
C SER A 589 6.12 -13.67 16.87
N ALA A 590 5.72 -14.75 16.19
CA ALA A 590 5.72 -14.80 14.73
C ALA A 590 4.80 -13.74 14.12
N ALA A 591 3.55 -13.64 14.60
CA ALA A 591 2.59 -12.66 14.10
C ALA A 591 3.11 -11.23 14.29
N LEU A 592 3.69 -10.90 15.45
CA LEU A 592 4.29 -9.58 15.71
C LEU A 592 5.47 -9.28 14.78
N ALA A 593 6.33 -10.28 14.51
CA ALA A 593 7.45 -10.11 13.60
C ALA A 593 6.98 -9.82 12.17
N PHE A 594 6.04 -10.61 11.63
CA PHE A 594 5.52 -10.39 10.27
C PHE A 594 4.66 -9.14 10.15
N ASP A 595 3.97 -8.71 11.22
CA ASP A 595 3.22 -7.45 11.23
C ASP A 595 4.16 -6.25 11.12
N ALA A 596 5.31 -6.30 11.80
CA ALA A 596 6.35 -5.27 11.65
C ALA A 596 6.94 -5.24 10.23
N ILE A 597 7.10 -6.40 9.58
CA ILE A 597 7.51 -6.46 8.16
C ILE A 597 6.42 -5.90 7.24
N TYR A 598 5.14 -6.12 7.55
CA TYR A 598 4.04 -5.55 6.76
C TYR A 598 3.95 -4.02 6.92
N ASP A 599 4.23 -3.50 8.12
CA ASP A 599 4.35 -2.06 8.37
C ASP A 599 5.50 -1.43 7.58
N ALA A 600 6.64 -2.12 7.51
CA ALA A 600 7.76 -1.70 6.69
C ALA A 600 7.40 -1.80 5.20
N PHE A 601 6.84 -2.91 4.74
CA PHE A 601 6.66 -3.19 3.31
C PHE A 601 5.18 -3.44 2.95
N PRO A 602 4.34 -2.38 2.96
CA PRO A 602 2.91 -2.51 2.73
C PRO A 602 2.55 -3.03 1.33
N GLY A 603 3.44 -2.85 0.35
CA GLY A 603 3.25 -3.32 -1.02
C GLY A 603 3.48 -4.82 -1.21
N GLU A 604 4.09 -5.51 -0.24
CA GLU A 604 4.55 -6.89 -0.41
C GLU A 604 3.45 -7.93 -0.08
N ALA A 605 3.43 -9.03 -0.85
CA ALA A 605 2.53 -10.16 -0.61
C ALA A 605 3.08 -11.14 0.43
N ALA A 606 4.40 -11.30 0.52
CA ALA A 606 5.07 -12.23 1.43
C ALA A 606 4.69 -12.05 2.92
N PRO A 607 4.74 -10.83 3.52
CA PRO A 607 4.33 -10.65 4.91
C PRO A 607 2.82 -10.90 5.11
N LYS A 608 1.97 -10.58 4.12
CA LYS A 608 0.53 -10.87 4.19
C LYS A 608 0.27 -12.38 4.19
N LEU A 609 0.99 -13.15 3.38
CA LEU A 609 0.89 -14.60 3.36
C LEU A 609 1.31 -15.21 4.71
N ALA A 610 2.42 -14.72 5.28
CA ALA A 610 2.91 -15.15 6.58
C ALA A 610 1.92 -14.80 7.71
N LEU A 611 1.33 -13.61 7.67
CA LEU A 611 0.27 -13.21 8.60
C LEU A 611 -1.00 -14.05 8.45
N GLY A 612 -1.38 -14.44 7.23
CA GLY A 612 -2.47 -15.39 6.98
C GLY A 612 -2.22 -16.73 7.67
N LEU A 613 -1.00 -17.25 7.57
CA LEU A 613 -0.58 -18.47 8.27
C LEU A 613 -0.61 -18.29 9.80
N CYS A 614 -0.05 -17.19 10.33
CA CYS A 614 -0.12 -16.88 11.76
C CYS A 614 -1.56 -16.80 12.27
N ALA A 615 -2.44 -16.11 11.54
CA ALA A 615 -3.85 -15.99 11.88
C ALA A 615 -4.55 -17.35 11.89
N GLU A 616 -4.24 -18.21 10.92
CA GLU A 616 -4.81 -19.56 10.83
C GLU A 616 -4.42 -20.40 12.07
N VAL A 617 -3.14 -20.45 12.43
CA VAL A 617 -2.66 -21.25 13.58
C VAL A 617 -3.10 -20.67 14.94
N LEU A 618 -3.36 -19.36 15.00
CA LEU A 618 -3.94 -18.68 16.17
C LEU A 618 -5.47 -18.82 16.25
N GLY A 619 -6.11 -19.47 15.27
CA GLY A 619 -7.57 -19.66 15.24
C GLY A 619 -8.38 -18.42 14.86
N GLN A 620 -7.73 -17.38 14.33
CA GLN A 620 -8.36 -16.13 13.90
C GLN A 620 -8.83 -16.24 12.43
N LEU A 621 -9.84 -17.08 12.20
CA LEU A 621 -10.24 -17.50 10.86
C LEU A 621 -10.63 -16.33 9.93
N ASP A 622 -11.29 -15.29 10.45
CA ASP A 622 -11.68 -14.11 9.66
C ASP A 622 -10.45 -13.31 9.18
N ASN A 623 -9.49 -13.09 10.08
CA ASN A 623 -8.22 -12.42 9.74
C ASN A 623 -7.42 -13.26 8.74
N ALA A 624 -7.33 -14.58 8.94
CA ALA A 624 -6.64 -15.49 8.04
C ALA A 624 -7.27 -15.47 6.64
N ALA A 625 -8.60 -15.53 6.56
CA ALA A 625 -9.34 -15.45 5.30
C ALA A 625 -9.06 -14.15 4.55
N GLU A 626 -9.02 -13.01 5.26
CA GLU A 626 -8.74 -11.72 4.63
C GLU A 626 -7.31 -11.63 4.09
N TYR A 627 -6.29 -12.05 4.86
CA TYR A 627 -4.90 -12.03 4.36
C TYR A 627 -4.69 -12.96 3.16
N TYR A 628 -5.21 -14.20 3.22
CA TYR A 628 -5.11 -15.11 2.09
C TYR A 628 -5.88 -14.59 0.87
N ARG A 629 -7.06 -13.98 1.07
CA ARG A 629 -7.83 -13.36 0.00
C ARG A 629 -7.08 -12.19 -0.65
N LEU A 630 -6.43 -11.34 0.13
CA LEU A 630 -5.63 -10.22 -0.39
C LEU A 630 -4.48 -10.70 -1.27
N VAL A 631 -3.71 -11.69 -0.78
CA VAL A 631 -2.60 -12.29 -1.53
C VAL A 631 -3.11 -12.94 -2.83
N TRP A 632 -4.12 -13.82 -2.73
CA TRP A 632 -4.64 -14.55 -3.88
C TRP A 632 -5.30 -13.65 -4.93
N ALA A 633 -6.02 -12.61 -4.51
CA ALA A 633 -6.65 -11.67 -5.43
C ALA A 633 -5.63 -10.82 -6.17
N THR A 634 -4.49 -10.52 -5.54
CA THR A 634 -3.44 -9.67 -6.13
C THR A 634 -2.52 -10.47 -7.03
N ASP A 635 -2.05 -11.64 -6.55
CA ASP A 635 -1.12 -12.49 -7.27
C ASP A 635 -1.46 -14.00 -7.12
N PRO A 636 -2.13 -14.58 -8.15
CA PRO A 636 -2.46 -15.99 -8.22
C PRO A 636 -1.26 -16.95 -8.37
N SER A 637 -0.02 -16.45 -8.39
CA SER A 637 1.16 -17.32 -8.29
C SER A 637 1.34 -17.88 -6.88
N PHE A 638 0.78 -17.24 -5.85
CA PHE A 638 0.83 -17.69 -4.45
C PHE A 638 -0.27 -18.71 -4.17
N VAL A 639 -0.07 -19.93 -4.66
CA VAL A 639 -1.09 -20.98 -4.61
C VAL A 639 -1.37 -21.44 -3.17
N SER A 640 -0.41 -21.32 -2.24
CA SER A 640 -0.70 -21.59 -0.82
C SER A 640 -1.78 -20.67 -0.25
N ALA A 641 -1.93 -19.45 -0.78
CA ALA A 641 -3.00 -18.55 -0.36
C ALA A 641 -4.39 -19.08 -0.76
N ALA A 642 -4.53 -19.69 -1.95
CA ALA A 642 -5.79 -20.30 -2.37
C ALA A 642 -6.18 -21.49 -1.47
N PHE A 643 -5.23 -22.39 -1.17
CA PHE A 643 -5.49 -23.53 -0.30
C PHE A 643 -5.73 -23.10 1.16
N GLY A 644 -4.97 -22.12 1.66
CA GLY A 644 -5.18 -21.51 2.98
C GLY A 644 -6.56 -20.88 3.09
N LEU A 645 -6.96 -20.05 2.12
CA LEU A 645 -8.29 -19.44 2.07
C LEU A 645 -9.41 -20.49 2.03
N ALA A 646 -9.26 -21.55 1.24
CA ALA A 646 -10.24 -22.62 1.19
C ALA A 646 -10.36 -23.36 2.52
N ARG A 647 -9.24 -23.61 3.20
CA ARG A 647 -9.19 -24.29 4.51
C ARG A 647 -9.90 -23.48 5.59
N VAL A 648 -9.57 -22.19 5.72
CA VAL A 648 -10.19 -21.32 6.74
C VAL A 648 -11.67 -21.07 6.44
N ARG A 649 -12.08 -20.96 5.17
CA ARG A 649 -13.49 -20.88 4.79
C ARG A 649 -14.27 -22.15 5.14
N LEU A 650 -13.70 -23.33 4.89
CA LEU A 650 -14.33 -24.59 5.30
C LEU A 650 -14.45 -24.70 6.82
N ALA A 651 -13.42 -24.27 7.56
CA ALA A 651 -13.46 -24.22 9.03
C ALA A 651 -14.52 -23.23 9.55
N GLY A 652 -14.70 -22.09 8.86
CA GLY A 652 -15.73 -21.09 9.14
C GLY A 652 -17.13 -21.44 8.59
N GLY A 653 -17.29 -22.57 7.89
CA GLY A 653 -18.57 -23.01 7.32
C GLY A 653 -18.93 -22.44 5.93
N ASP A 654 -18.11 -21.56 5.34
CA ASP A 654 -18.29 -21.06 3.96
C ASP A 654 -17.77 -22.04 2.91
N ARG A 655 -18.52 -23.13 2.74
CA ARG A 655 -18.19 -24.18 1.76
C ARG A 655 -18.23 -23.67 0.32
N ALA A 656 -19.21 -22.83 -0.01
CA ALA A 656 -19.38 -22.30 -1.36
C ALA A 656 -18.21 -21.38 -1.75
N GLY A 657 -17.76 -20.52 -0.83
CA GLY A 657 -16.57 -19.70 -1.04
C GLY A 657 -15.29 -20.51 -1.11
N ALA A 658 -15.15 -21.58 -0.33
CA ALA A 658 -13.99 -22.47 -0.42
C ALA A 658 -13.90 -23.17 -1.79
N VAL A 659 -15.03 -23.68 -2.30
CA VAL A 659 -15.12 -24.29 -3.64
C VAL A 659 -14.74 -23.24 -4.69
N ARG A 660 -15.35 -22.05 -4.69
CA ARG A 660 -15.01 -20.99 -5.65
C ARG A 660 -13.51 -20.63 -5.64
N THR A 661 -12.88 -20.58 -4.47
CA THR A 661 -11.43 -20.32 -4.38
C THR A 661 -10.62 -21.43 -5.03
N LEU A 662 -10.87 -22.69 -4.66
CA LEU A 662 -10.16 -23.83 -5.24
C LEU A 662 -10.37 -23.91 -6.75
N GLU A 663 -11.55 -23.55 -7.21
CA GLU A 663 -11.89 -23.53 -8.62
C GLU A 663 -11.31 -22.35 -9.41
N SER A 664 -10.84 -21.30 -8.73
CA SER A 664 -10.14 -20.17 -9.34
C SER A 664 -8.67 -20.46 -9.64
N VAL A 665 -8.12 -21.59 -9.14
CA VAL A 665 -6.75 -22.01 -9.48
C VAL A 665 -6.68 -22.31 -10.98
N PRO A 666 -5.78 -21.66 -11.73
CA PRO A 666 -5.74 -21.77 -13.19
C PRO A 666 -5.23 -23.14 -13.65
N GLU A 667 -5.65 -23.56 -14.84
CA GLU A 667 -5.24 -24.83 -15.46
C GLU A 667 -3.73 -24.94 -15.70
N SER A 668 -3.05 -23.80 -15.84
CA SER A 668 -1.59 -23.74 -15.98
C SER A 668 -0.83 -24.05 -14.68
N SER A 669 -1.52 -24.11 -13.53
CA SER A 669 -0.89 -24.42 -12.24
C SER A 669 -0.61 -25.91 -12.12
N ILE A 670 0.58 -26.28 -11.63
CA ILE A 670 0.91 -27.67 -11.27
C ILE A 670 -0.01 -28.24 -10.17
N HIS A 671 -0.70 -27.37 -9.43
CA HIS A 671 -1.61 -27.73 -8.36
C HIS A 671 -3.08 -27.73 -8.79
N TYR A 672 -3.37 -27.51 -10.08
CA TYR A 672 -4.73 -27.51 -10.63
C TYR A 672 -5.51 -28.77 -10.27
N THR A 673 -4.93 -29.95 -10.55
CA THR A 673 -5.56 -31.24 -10.24
C THR A 673 -5.84 -31.38 -8.74
N ALA A 674 -4.89 -31.01 -7.89
CA ALA A 674 -5.08 -31.06 -6.44
C ALA A 674 -6.21 -30.13 -5.97
N ALA A 675 -6.28 -28.92 -6.50
CA ALA A 675 -7.33 -27.95 -6.18
C ALA A 675 -8.71 -28.44 -6.62
N ARG A 676 -8.82 -29.04 -7.81
CA ARG A 676 -10.07 -29.63 -8.31
C ARG A 676 -10.48 -30.85 -7.48
N VAL A 677 -9.54 -31.71 -7.08
CA VAL A 677 -9.83 -32.83 -6.17
C VAL A 677 -10.34 -32.32 -4.81
N ALA A 678 -9.70 -31.28 -4.27
CA ALA A 678 -10.13 -30.64 -3.03
C ALA A 678 -11.53 -30.01 -3.18
N ALA A 679 -11.85 -29.36 -4.31
CA ALA A 679 -13.17 -28.77 -4.55
C ALA A 679 -14.29 -29.83 -4.60
N VAL A 680 -14.04 -30.99 -5.24
CA VAL A 680 -14.98 -32.13 -5.20
C VAL A 680 -15.23 -32.56 -3.76
N ARG A 681 -14.18 -32.78 -2.97
CA ARG A 681 -14.31 -33.19 -1.56
C ARG A 681 -14.98 -32.12 -0.69
N ALA A 682 -14.70 -30.85 -0.98
CA ALA A 682 -15.31 -29.69 -0.34
C ALA A 682 -16.81 -29.62 -0.60
N ARG A 683 -17.34 -30.10 -1.72
CA ARG A 683 -18.80 -30.19 -1.94
C ARG A 683 -19.47 -31.29 -1.13
N LEU A 684 -18.77 -32.41 -0.92
CA LEU A 684 -19.38 -33.66 -0.48
C LEU A 684 -19.23 -33.95 1.02
N ARG A 685 -18.01 -33.80 1.57
CA ARG A 685 -17.67 -34.40 2.86
C ARG A 685 -18.38 -33.74 4.04
N GLN A 686 -18.81 -34.57 4.99
CA GLN A 686 -19.57 -34.18 6.21
C GLN A 686 -20.85 -33.40 5.94
N ARG A 687 -21.40 -33.47 4.72
CA ARG A 687 -22.74 -32.96 4.47
C ARG A 687 -23.78 -34.00 4.85
N THR A 688 -24.80 -33.57 5.59
CA THR A 688 -25.95 -34.40 5.88
C THR A 688 -26.90 -34.41 4.69
N ALA A 689 -27.14 -35.58 4.13
CA ALA A 689 -28.18 -35.79 3.12
C ALA A 689 -29.57 -35.55 3.75
N ALA A 690 -30.10 -34.34 3.62
CA ALA A 690 -31.48 -34.02 3.99
C ALA A 690 -32.42 -34.24 2.79
N ALA A 691 -33.61 -34.78 3.05
CA ALA A 691 -34.62 -35.01 2.00
C ALA A 691 -35.00 -33.67 1.35
N GLY A 692 -34.83 -33.57 0.02
CA GLY A 692 -35.21 -32.37 -0.73
C GLY A 692 -34.18 -31.22 -0.75
N ASP A 693 -32.94 -31.44 -0.31
CA ASP A 693 -31.84 -30.47 -0.44
C ASP A 693 -31.42 -30.34 -1.93
N VAL A 694 -32.10 -29.44 -2.65
CA VAL A 694 -31.84 -29.14 -4.08
C VAL A 694 -30.41 -28.62 -4.30
N PRO A 695 -29.87 -27.69 -3.48
CA PRO A 695 -28.47 -27.31 -3.57
C PRO A 695 -27.49 -28.49 -3.50
N PHE A 696 -27.81 -29.57 -2.77
CA PHE A 696 -26.93 -30.75 -2.73
C PHE A 696 -26.91 -31.52 -4.04
N LEU A 697 -28.05 -31.60 -4.72
CA LEU A 697 -28.11 -32.24 -6.02
C LEU A 697 -27.27 -31.51 -7.06
N ASP A 698 -27.26 -30.18 -7.01
CA ASP A 698 -26.41 -29.35 -7.87
C ASP A 698 -24.92 -29.57 -7.55
N ASP A 699 -24.55 -29.62 -6.26
CA ASP A 699 -23.19 -29.94 -5.82
C ASP A 699 -22.74 -31.36 -6.23
N LEU A 700 -23.63 -32.36 -6.16
CA LEU A 700 -23.36 -33.73 -6.62
C LEU A 700 -23.13 -33.77 -8.13
N THR A 701 -23.96 -33.06 -8.89
CA THR A 701 -23.85 -32.97 -10.35
C THR A 701 -22.55 -32.26 -10.75
N ALA A 702 -22.22 -31.14 -10.10
CA ALA A 702 -20.98 -30.41 -10.31
C ALA A 702 -19.75 -31.25 -9.92
N ALA A 703 -19.81 -31.97 -8.80
CA ALA A 703 -18.74 -32.88 -8.37
C ALA A 703 -18.50 -34.01 -9.38
N ALA A 704 -19.57 -34.62 -9.92
CA ALA A 704 -19.45 -35.64 -10.96
C ALA A 704 -18.84 -35.09 -12.25
N GLY A 705 -19.36 -33.96 -12.76
CA GLY A 705 -18.83 -33.33 -13.98
C GLY A 705 -17.35 -32.96 -13.84
N GLN A 706 -16.92 -32.55 -12.64
CA GLN A 706 -15.52 -32.26 -12.35
C GLN A 706 -14.63 -33.50 -12.31
N VAL A 707 -15.11 -34.62 -11.77
CA VAL A 707 -14.37 -35.90 -11.82
C VAL A 707 -14.23 -36.39 -13.26
N GLU A 708 -15.25 -36.20 -14.10
CA GLU A 708 -15.18 -36.51 -15.54
C GLU A 708 -14.18 -35.61 -16.26
N ALA A 709 -14.21 -34.30 -16.01
CA ALA A 709 -13.28 -33.35 -16.63
C ALA A 709 -11.82 -33.66 -16.27
N LEU A 710 -11.54 -34.10 -15.04
CA LEU A 710 -10.18 -34.44 -14.59
C LEU A 710 -9.56 -35.64 -15.33
N ASP A 711 -10.34 -36.44 -16.04
CA ASP A 711 -9.83 -37.55 -16.87
C ASP A 711 -8.89 -37.02 -17.97
N ALA A 712 -9.22 -35.87 -18.55
CA ALA A 712 -8.40 -35.21 -19.56
C ALA A 712 -7.07 -34.65 -19.01
N TYR A 713 -6.95 -34.49 -17.69
CA TYR A 713 -5.78 -33.91 -17.02
C TYR A 713 -4.91 -34.97 -16.31
N GLY A 714 -4.98 -36.22 -16.76
CA GLY A 714 -4.09 -37.29 -16.32
C GLY A 714 -4.29 -37.71 -14.86
N LEU A 715 -5.51 -37.58 -14.33
CA LEU A 715 -5.82 -38.06 -12.99
C LEU A 715 -5.61 -39.59 -12.92
N ASP A 716 -4.76 -40.02 -11.99
CA ASP A 716 -4.49 -41.44 -11.74
C ASP A 716 -5.80 -42.26 -11.65
N PRO A 717 -5.92 -43.39 -12.37
CA PRO A 717 -7.14 -44.20 -12.39
C PRO A 717 -7.64 -44.60 -11.00
N ALA A 718 -6.74 -44.92 -10.06
CA ALA A 718 -7.13 -45.27 -8.70
C ALA A 718 -7.62 -44.05 -7.89
N ARG A 719 -7.06 -42.85 -8.12
CA ARG A 719 -7.60 -41.59 -7.55
C ARG A 719 -8.97 -41.25 -8.14
N ARG A 720 -9.16 -41.42 -9.45
CA ARG A 720 -10.45 -41.20 -10.13
C ARG A 720 -11.55 -42.09 -9.57
N GLU A 721 -11.30 -43.40 -9.46
CA GLU A 721 -12.29 -44.34 -8.96
C GLU A 721 -12.61 -44.12 -7.48
N ARG A 722 -11.63 -43.69 -6.67
CA ARG A 722 -11.88 -43.25 -5.28
C ARG A 722 -12.82 -42.06 -5.21
N LEU A 723 -12.59 -41.03 -6.03
CA LEU A 723 -13.48 -39.85 -6.08
C LEU A 723 -14.86 -40.20 -6.62
N SER A 724 -14.92 -41.07 -7.63
CA SER A 724 -16.18 -41.58 -8.19
C SER A 724 -16.99 -42.31 -7.11
N ALA A 725 -16.33 -43.14 -6.30
CA ALA A 725 -16.96 -43.81 -5.17
C ALA A 725 -17.45 -42.82 -4.10
N GLU A 726 -16.69 -41.76 -3.77
CA GLU A 726 -17.13 -40.69 -2.86
C GLU A 726 -18.41 -40.00 -3.40
N VAL A 727 -18.43 -39.60 -4.67
CA VAL A 727 -19.58 -38.94 -5.32
C VAL A 727 -20.82 -39.85 -5.32
N LEU A 728 -20.66 -41.10 -5.78
CA LEU A 728 -21.76 -42.06 -5.88
C LEU A 728 -22.30 -42.47 -4.50
N GLY A 729 -21.42 -42.59 -3.51
CA GLY A 729 -21.79 -42.89 -2.12
C GLY A 729 -22.65 -41.78 -1.50
N CYS A 730 -22.22 -40.52 -1.66
CA CYS A 730 -23.00 -39.36 -1.22
C CYS A 730 -24.35 -39.24 -1.97
N ALA A 731 -24.36 -39.51 -3.28
CA ALA A 731 -25.60 -39.54 -4.06
C ALA A 731 -26.55 -40.63 -3.57
N LEU A 732 -26.02 -41.82 -3.21
CA LEU A 732 -26.82 -42.93 -2.70
C LEU A 732 -27.45 -42.55 -1.35
N ASP A 733 -26.67 -41.97 -0.44
CA ASP A 733 -27.19 -41.50 0.85
C ASP A 733 -28.25 -40.40 0.69
N TRP A 734 -28.12 -39.54 -0.32
CA TRP A 734 -29.16 -38.56 -0.68
C TRP A 734 -30.44 -39.18 -1.22
N ILE A 735 -30.35 -40.24 -2.03
CA ILE A 735 -31.54 -40.98 -2.47
C ILE A 735 -32.20 -41.70 -1.28
N LEU A 736 -31.39 -42.35 -0.43
CA LEU A 736 -31.89 -43.09 0.73
C LEU A 736 -32.55 -42.18 1.78
N SER A 737 -32.11 -40.93 1.92
CA SER A 737 -32.70 -40.00 2.88
C SER A 737 -34.10 -39.49 2.49
N ARG A 738 -34.52 -39.67 1.23
CA ARG A 738 -35.82 -39.21 0.73
C ARG A 738 -37.02 -40.09 1.11
N GLY A 739 -36.80 -41.29 1.67
CA GLY A 739 -37.87 -42.21 2.05
C GLY A 739 -38.66 -42.79 0.84
N GLN A 740 -39.50 -43.80 1.08
CA GLN A 740 -40.32 -44.46 0.04
C GLN A 740 -41.47 -43.58 -0.48
N ASP A 741 -41.74 -42.42 0.13
CA ASP A 741 -42.81 -41.50 -0.26
C ASP A 741 -42.26 -40.40 -1.20
N THR A 742 -42.31 -40.66 -2.51
CA THR A 742 -42.74 -39.71 -3.55
C THR A 742 -42.67 -40.38 -4.92
N ALA A 743 -43.83 -40.80 -5.43
CA ALA A 743 -44.03 -41.40 -6.76
C ALA A 743 -43.84 -40.41 -7.95
N ARG A 744 -42.88 -39.47 -7.87
CA ARG A 744 -42.51 -38.58 -8.98
C ARG A 744 -40.98 -38.58 -9.17
N PRO A 745 -40.46 -38.93 -10.37
CA PRO A 745 -39.02 -38.88 -10.63
C PRO A 745 -38.58 -37.42 -10.80
N VAL A 746 -38.16 -36.78 -9.70
CA VAL A 746 -37.48 -35.47 -9.75
C VAL A 746 -36.13 -35.59 -10.49
N THR A 747 -35.60 -36.80 -10.62
CA THR A 747 -34.29 -37.07 -11.21
C THR A 747 -34.29 -37.09 -12.74
N GLY A 748 -35.45 -37.08 -13.42
CA GLY A 748 -35.56 -36.83 -14.87
C GLY A 748 -34.64 -37.65 -15.79
N GLY A 749 -34.27 -38.89 -15.41
CA GLY A 749 -33.31 -39.70 -16.17
C GLY A 749 -31.86 -39.20 -16.13
N ARG A 750 -31.52 -38.29 -15.22
CA ARG A 750 -30.14 -37.80 -15.03
C ARG A 750 -29.22 -38.97 -14.69
N MET A 751 -28.04 -38.95 -15.30
CA MET A 751 -26.94 -39.87 -15.01
C MET A 751 -25.86 -39.14 -14.20
N LEU A 752 -25.21 -39.87 -13.30
CA LEU A 752 -24.07 -39.41 -12.52
C LEU A 752 -22.92 -40.41 -12.73
N LEU A 753 -21.82 -39.97 -13.35
CA LEU A 753 -20.66 -40.83 -13.65
C LEU A 753 -21.05 -42.11 -14.42
N GLY A 754 -21.94 -41.95 -15.41
CA GLY A 754 -22.50 -43.04 -16.22
C GLY A 754 -23.43 -44.00 -15.48
N SER A 755 -23.89 -43.65 -14.28
CA SER A 755 -24.84 -44.43 -13.48
C SER A 755 -26.18 -43.69 -13.38
N GLY A 756 -27.31 -44.38 -13.49
CA GLY A 756 -28.62 -43.76 -13.29
C GLY A 756 -28.75 -43.19 -11.87
N LEU A 757 -29.32 -41.97 -11.73
CA LEU A 757 -29.58 -41.34 -10.44
C LEU A 757 -30.81 -41.96 -9.76
N ASP A 758 -30.71 -43.26 -9.48
CA ASP A 758 -31.62 -44.09 -8.71
C ASP A 758 -30.82 -45.05 -7.82
N GLU A 759 -31.45 -45.65 -6.81
CA GLU A 759 -30.76 -46.51 -5.85
C GLU A 759 -30.03 -47.68 -6.55
N ARG A 760 -30.63 -48.28 -7.57
CA ARG A 760 -30.07 -49.43 -8.28
C ARG A 760 -28.87 -49.03 -9.12
N GLY A 761 -28.98 -47.92 -9.87
CA GLY A 761 -27.92 -47.37 -10.70
C GLY A 761 -26.69 -46.97 -9.89
N LEU A 762 -26.88 -46.23 -8.80
CA LEU A 762 -25.78 -45.80 -7.93
C LEU A 762 -25.07 -46.97 -7.24
N ARG A 763 -25.81 -47.99 -6.81
CA ARG A 763 -25.25 -49.23 -6.25
C ARG A 763 -24.39 -49.99 -7.27
N PHE A 764 -24.85 -50.13 -8.52
CA PHE A 764 -24.04 -50.70 -9.61
C PHE A 764 -22.79 -49.86 -9.89
N GLY A 765 -22.92 -48.54 -9.88
CA GLY A 765 -21.80 -47.61 -10.03
C GLY A 765 -20.73 -47.81 -8.95
N LEU A 766 -21.14 -47.90 -7.69
CA LEU A 766 -20.25 -48.16 -6.54
C LEU A 766 -19.57 -49.53 -6.62
N GLU A 767 -20.33 -50.58 -6.96
CA GLU A 767 -19.76 -51.91 -7.17
C GLU A 767 -18.67 -51.87 -8.25
N ARG A 768 -18.96 -51.23 -9.40
CA ARG A 768 -17.99 -51.08 -10.50
C ARG A 768 -16.74 -50.33 -10.04
N ALA A 769 -16.89 -49.21 -9.33
CA ALA A 769 -15.77 -48.42 -8.85
C ALA A 769 -14.86 -49.22 -7.90
N TYR A 770 -15.43 -49.90 -6.90
CA TYR A 770 -14.65 -50.71 -5.97
C TYR A 770 -13.99 -51.93 -6.63
N ARG A 771 -14.63 -52.57 -7.62
CA ARG A 771 -14.01 -53.65 -8.41
C ARG A 771 -12.84 -53.13 -9.24
N THR A 772 -12.93 -51.93 -9.80
CA THR A 772 -11.80 -51.31 -10.51
C THR A 772 -10.68 -50.96 -9.55
N LEU A 773 -10.97 -50.38 -8.38
CA LEU A 773 -9.96 -50.15 -7.34
C LEU A 773 -9.27 -51.44 -6.91
N ALA A 774 -10.00 -52.53 -6.71
CA ALA A 774 -9.43 -53.83 -6.34
C ALA A 774 -8.46 -54.39 -7.39
N ARG A 775 -8.73 -54.14 -8.69
CA ARG A 775 -7.82 -54.51 -9.79
C ARG A 775 -6.54 -53.68 -9.80
N LEU A 776 -6.64 -52.41 -9.43
CA LEU A 776 -5.51 -51.46 -9.36
C LEU A 776 -4.71 -51.56 -8.05
N ALA A 777 -5.24 -52.21 -7.02
CA ALA A 777 -4.61 -52.32 -5.71
C ALA A 777 -3.28 -53.11 -5.77
N PRO A 778 -2.19 -52.57 -5.21
CA PRO A 778 -0.87 -53.21 -5.22
C PRO A 778 -0.76 -54.40 -4.24
N GLY A 779 -1.54 -54.40 -3.16
CA GLY A 779 -1.48 -55.41 -2.09
C GLY A 779 -2.68 -56.37 -2.04
N GLY A 780 -2.44 -57.59 -1.57
CA GLY A 780 -3.47 -58.63 -1.43
C GLY A 780 -4.56 -58.30 -0.42
N GLU A 781 -4.20 -57.76 0.75
CA GLU A 781 -5.17 -57.38 1.79
C GLU A 781 -6.05 -56.20 1.36
N GLU A 782 -5.47 -55.17 0.75
CA GLU A 782 -6.20 -54.02 0.22
C GLU A 782 -7.20 -54.47 -0.86
N ARG A 783 -6.76 -55.36 -1.77
CA ARG A 783 -7.63 -55.94 -2.80
C ARG A 783 -8.81 -56.69 -2.18
N ILE A 784 -8.57 -57.54 -1.16
CA ILE A 784 -9.63 -58.29 -0.47
C ILE A 784 -10.64 -57.31 0.14
N ASN A 785 -10.17 -56.28 0.86
CA ASN A 785 -11.04 -55.26 1.47
C ASN A 785 -11.91 -54.54 0.42
N LEU A 786 -11.33 -54.13 -0.72
CA LEU A 786 -12.05 -53.47 -1.79
C LEU A 786 -13.08 -54.39 -2.47
N VAL A 787 -12.79 -55.69 -2.64
CA VAL A 787 -13.76 -56.67 -3.14
C VAL A 787 -14.91 -56.86 -2.15
N GLU A 788 -14.63 -56.93 -0.85
CA GLU A 788 -15.67 -56.99 0.18
C GLU A 788 -16.55 -55.75 0.16
N ARG A 789 -15.98 -54.55 -0.01
CA ARG A 789 -16.74 -53.31 -0.19
C ARG A 789 -17.63 -53.37 -1.43
N ALA A 790 -17.09 -53.80 -2.57
CA ALA A 790 -17.88 -53.96 -3.80
C ALA A 790 -19.10 -54.88 -3.61
N ASN A 791 -18.92 -55.99 -2.89
CA ASN A 791 -19.99 -56.95 -2.64
C ASN A 791 -21.13 -56.38 -1.77
N ARG A 792 -20.85 -55.41 -0.88
CA ARG A 792 -21.88 -54.76 -0.05
C ARG A 792 -22.84 -53.89 -0.86
N TYR A 793 -22.33 -53.24 -1.90
CA TYR A 793 -23.14 -52.37 -2.77
C TYR A 793 -23.82 -53.13 -3.91
N ARG A 794 -23.56 -54.44 -4.08
CA ARG A 794 -24.17 -55.26 -5.13
C ARG A 794 -25.71 -55.20 -5.04
N PRO A 795 -26.42 -54.76 -6.10
CA PRO A 795 -27.88 -54.77 -6.12
C PRO A 795 -28.44 -56.19 -6.01
N ARG A 796 -29.53 -56.38 -5.26
CA ARG A 796 -30.24 -57.66 -5.22
C ARG A 796 -30.96 -57.87 -6.56
N THR A 797 -30.47 -58.80 -7.37
CA THR A 797 -31.22 -59.34 -8.51
C THR A 797 -32.09 -60.48 -7.97
N TRP A 798 -33.41 -60.31 -8.00
CA TRP A 798 -34.32 -61.44 -7.83
C TRP A 798 -34.12 -62.36 -9.04
N VAL A 799 -33.67 -63.59 -8.80
CA VAL A 799 -33.63 -64.67 -9.79
C VAL A 799 -34.90 -65.49 -9.63
#